data_AF-A0A958KYE4-F1
#
_entry.id   AF-A0A958KYE4-F1
#
_cell.length_a   1.000
_cell.length_b   1.000
_cell.length_c   1.000
_cell.angle_alpha   90.00
_cell.angle_beta   90.00
_cell.angle_gamma   90.00
#
_symmetry.space_group_name_H-M   'P 1'
#
loop_
_entity.id
_entity.type
_entity.pdbx_description
1 polymer ?
#
loop_
_entity_poly.entity_id
_entity_poly.type
_entity_poly.pdbx_seq_one_letter_code
_entity_poly.pdbx_strand_id
1 'polypeptide(L)'
;MSKTECLKSIKFITLLLFASFNLYAQITLAECLPKNRIKSDIEAYVEKAQGTLKNLDLLQSDIGALEVSPKLLFTIDFNDSESVERRVVELTKLLKSKGAQREPFRTWQACLGGGEQELVLKAIQVENEVNLARLRFLELPEEKRQNLIKIIADAEQQRQILSEINQKNQAAQTQIEQAQENISMAENVAAKSDDMYVKQLSADWALLEKYKEDLASIQIAESKKQKERMDRYQEIREELANTSVAKVADLPEVKAQFESSTKIWRRMVDNVYELLSGNALPKVPALPEKVLIKSEAHDEVTQKILDDYLKSYAEAEQNRAKLEASLNEISRKEKEVVSRLLLKSGGVRAELFQKAIELEGGYSFSITNENVSDLGREIQVIPFRPIAFFISKSVEFKQKLASGFDGWVNIIQQLIVFSGVIFIPFGLFFILNGISAFIDRWRKNLISKSTIDYRTRTNLVIWLNRLNPYFPLVAMLLATKLADQILQKSDLAELGFFVPYLELYFFYRIFRRALSQGLSVLFIRGDLSALKQKQVRVQDTATKITRLFFAELAILYLTEDAVRQAIMYTLTSKIIFYVNIIFIIYILNQWKVEIQSLAERVLPKVAKQYIHSIYSHKYSYILNPVVFILAAAQLSIQILYKWLSRFDFMKRFSAELFRKKLEDHTLGGQSEARDFTLPDNYKEFFNISKPVPEGAWVNLSKTTLTD
;
A
#
# COMPACT_ATOMS: atom_id res chain seq x y z
N MET A 1 -81.31 20.78 -4.93
CA MET A 1 -80.20 21.19 -5.84
C MET A 1 -79.56 19.93 -6.38
N SER A 2 -79.60 19.78 -7.71
CA SER A 2 -79.29 18.53 -8.41
C SER A 2 -77.77 18.37 -8.62
N LYS A 3 -77.27 17.12 -8.65
CA LYS A 3 -75.84 16.81 -8.93
C LYS A 3 -75.29 17.51 -10.19
N THR A 4 -76.17 17.86 -11.13
CA THR A 4 -75.85 18.62 -12.34
C THR A 4 -75.46 20.08 -12.09
N GLU A 5 -75.90 20.73 -11.02
CA GLU A 5 -75.47 22.09 -10.67
C GLU A 5 -74.07 22.11 -10.06
N CYS A 6 -73.74 21.12 -9.21
CA CYS A 6 -72.42 21.02 -8.59
C CYS A 6 -71.30 20.76 -9.62
N LEU A 7 -71.57 19.92 -10.63
CA LEU A 7 -70.63 19.65 -11.72
C LEU A 7 -70.43 20.84 -12.67
N LYS A 8 -71.45 21.70 -12.85
CA LYS A 8 -71.30 22.95 -13.60
C LYS A 8 -70.48 23.97 -12.84
N SER A 9 -70.66 24.11 -11.53
CA SER A 9 -69.85 25.01 -10.69
C SER A 9 -68.38 24.58 -10.63
N ILE A 10 -68.08 23.28 -10.52
CA ILE A 10 -66.69 22.79 -10.50
C ILE A 10 -66.01 23.00 -11.87
N LYS A 11 -66.72 22.76 -12.99
CA LYS A 11 -66.19 23.06 -14.32
C LYS A 11 -65.96 24.56 -14.55
N PHE A 12 -66.84 25.41 -14.02
CA PHE A 12 -66.69 26.87 -14.14
C PHE A 12 -65.53 27.40 -13.29
N ILE A 13 -65.34 26.86 -12.08
CA ILE A 13 -64.21 27.22 -11.20
C ILE A 13 -62.88 26.70 -11.75
N THR A 14 -62.84 25.50 -12.33
CA THR A 14 -61.63 24.99 -12.99
C THR A 14 -61.30 25.73 -14.28
N LEU A 15 -62.30 26.18 -15.05
CA LEU A 15 -62.06 27.04 -16.22
C LEU A 15 -61.59 28.44 -15.82
N LEU A 16 -62.13 29.02 -14.74
CA LEU A 16 -61.67 30.29 -14.18
C LEU A 16 -60.27 30.20 -13.60
N LEU A 17 -59.92 29.10 -12.94
CA LEU A 17 -58.56 28.85 -12.43
C LEU A 17 -57.56 28.61 -13.57
N PHE A 18 -57.96 27.93 -14.66
CA PHE A 18 -57.11 27.77 -15.85
C PHE A 18 -56.97 29.07 -16.65
N ALA A 19 -58.01 29.90 -16.69
CA ALA A 19 -57.97 31.21 -17.32
C ALA A 19 -57.12 32.20 -16.49
N SER A 20 -57.20 32.16 -15.15
CA SER A 20 -56.35 32.98 -14.28
C SER A 20 -54.91 32.50 -14.27
N PHE A 21 -54.63 31.20 -14.38
CA PHE A 21 -53.25 30.70 -14.54
C PHE A 21 -52.65 31.07 -15.90
N ASN A 22 -53.44 31.05 -16.98
CA ASN A 22 -52.97 31.50 -18.29
C ASN A 22 -52.82 33.03 -18.38
N LEU A 23 -53.67 33.81 -17.70
CA LEU A 23 -53.46 35.27 -17.58
C LEU A 23 -52.24 35.59 -16.70
N TYR A 24 -51.99 34.86 -15.61
CA TYR A 24 -50.81 35.07 -14.78
C TYR A 24 -49.51 34.64 -15.48
N ALA A 25 -49.57 33.58 -16.31
CA ALA A 25 -48.45 33.14 -17.15
C ALA A 25 -48.17 34.08 -18.34
N GLN A 26 -49.16 34.87 -18.78
CA GLN A 26 -48.95 35.95 -19.77
C GLN A 26 -48.53 37.28 -19.14
N ILE A 27 -48.69 37.46 -17.82
CA ILE A 27 -48.33 38.71 -17.10
C ILE A 27 -46.95 38.63 -16.43
N THR A 28 -46.26 37.49 -16.44
CA THR A 28 -44.79 37.48 -16.26
C THR A 28 -44.09 37.81 -17.59
N LEU A 29 -44.43 38.96 -18.18
CA LEU A 29 -43.43 39.71 -18.92
C LEU A 29 -42.42 40.13 -17.87
N ALA A 30 -41.27 39.43 -17.84
CA ALA A 30 -40.14 39.81 -17.02
C ALA A 30 -39.95 41.32 -17.18
N GLU A 31 -40.06 42.07 -16.08
CA GLU A 31 -39.55 43.43 -16.06
C GLU A 31 -38.06 43.32 -16.41
N CYS A 32 -37.76 43.54 -17.69
CA CYS A 32 -36.40 43.46 -18.16
C CYS A 32 -35.62 44.53 -17.40
N LEU A 33 -34.63 44.08 -16.63
CA LEU A 33 -33.66 44.97 -16.02
C LEU A 33 -33.11 45.94 -17.09
N PRO A 34 -32.69 47.16 -16.71
CA PRO A 34 -32.15 48.10 -17.67
C PRO A 34 -31.06 47.43 -18.50
N LYS A 35 -31.07 47.60 -19.83
CA LYS A 35 -30.17 46.89 -20.76
C LYS A 35 -28.69 46.93 -20.33
N ASN A 36 -28.24 48.07 -19.80
CA ASN A 36 -26.88 48.23 -19.29
C ASN A 36 -26.54 47.28 -18.13
N ARG A 37 -27.52 46.97 -17.26
CA ARG A 37 -27.37 46.03 -16.15
C ARG A 37 -27.31 44.59 -16.67
N ILE A 38 -28.19 44.23 -17.61
CA ILE A 38 -28.17 42.90 -18.25
C ILE A 38 -26.83 42.68 -18.97
N LYS A 39 -26.32 43.69 -19.68
CA LYS A 39 -25.02 43.63 -20.34
C LYS A 39 -23.89 43.43 -19.33
N SER A 40 -23.87 44.20 -18.24
CA SER A 40 -22.89 44.03 -17.16
C SER A 40 -22.97 42.65 -16.52
N ASP A 41 -24.18 42.10 -16.34
CA ASP A 41 -24.38 40.75 -15.78
C ASP A 41 -23.85 39.68 -16.74
N ILE A 42 -24.06 39.83 -18.06
CA ILE A 42 -23.51 38.91 -19.08
C ILE A 42 -21.98 39.00 -19.13
N GLU A 43 -21.41 40.21 -19.11
CA GLU A 43 -19.96 40.41 -19.13
C GLU A 43 -19.30 39.81 -17.87
N ALA A 44 -19.87 40.07 -16.69
CA ALA A 44 -19.43 39.46 -15.44
C ALA A 44 -19.59 37.93 -15.44
N TYR A 45 -20.65 37.40 -16.06
CA TYR A 45 -20.84 35.96 -16.22
C TYR A 45 -19.76 35.36 -17.12
N VAL A 46 -19.50 35.97 -18.28
CA VAL A 46 -18.48 35.53 -19.23
C VAL A 46 -17.10 35.56 -18.57
N GLU A 47 -16.74 36.63 -17.87
CA GLU A 47 -15.47 36.74 -17.15
C GLU A 47 -15.31 35.63 -16.10
N LYS A 48 -16.34 35.40 -15.29
CA LYS A 48 -16.36 34.32 -14.29
C LYS A 48 -16.27 32.93 -14.93
N ALA A 49 -16.97 32.71 -16.04
CA ALA A 49 -16.97 31.44 -16.75
C ALA A 49 -15.62 31.18 -17.44
N GLN A 50 -14.99 32.22 -18.01
CA GLN A 50 -13.62 32.13 -18.55
C GLN A 50 -12.58 31.85 -17.46
N GLY A 51 -12.71 32.48 -16.28
CA GLY A 51 -11.89 32.15 -15.11
C GLY A 51 -12.08 30.70 -14.66
N THR A 52 -13.33 30.20 -14.70
CA THR A 52 -13.65 28.79 -14.41
C THR A 52 -13.03 27.84 -15.44
N LEU A 53 -13.11 28.18 -16.72
CA LEU A 53 -12.53 27.39 -17.81
C LEU A 53 -11.00 27.31 -17.67
N LYS A 54 -10.33 28.43 -17.44
CA LYS A 54 -8.89 28.47 -17.20
C LYS A 54 -8.48 27.57 -16.02
N ASN A 55 -9.25 27.59 -14.94
CA ASN A 55 -9.03 26.71 -13.79
C ASN A 55 -9.25 25.22 -14.14
N LEU A 56 -10.26 24.89 -14.94
CA LEU A 56 -10.50 23.51 -15.40
C LEU A 56 -9.44 23.02 -16.38
N ASP A 57 -8.92 23.89 -17.25
CA ASP A 57 -7.84 23.56 -18.17
C ASP A 57 -6.53 23.32 -17.41
N LEU A 58 -6.23 24.14 -16.39
CA LEU A 58 -5.11 23.91 -15.46
C LEU A 58 -5.26 22.58 -14.69
N LEU A 59 -6.49 22.23 -14.33
CA LEU A 59 -6.81 20.98 -13.64
C LEU A 59 -6.63 19.75 -14.54
N GLN A 60 -6.77 19.91 -15.86
CA GLN A 60 -6.54 18.86 -16.85
C GLN A 60 -5.11 18.80 -17.38
N SER A 61 -4.36 19.90 -17.32
CA SER A 61 -3.01 19.99 -17.88
C SER A 61 -1.91 19.43 -16.98
N ASP A 62 -2.25 18.82 -15.84
CA ASP A 62 -1.35 18.36 -14.76
C ASP A 62 -0.46 19.48 -14.16
N ILE A 63 -0.57 20.73 -14.63
CA ILE A 63 0.37 21.82 -14.34
C ILE A 63 -0.43 23.01 -13.84
N GLY A 64 -0.32 23.26 -12.53
CA GLY A 64 -0.67 24.56 -11.96
C GLY A 64 -1.56 24.48 -10.74
N ALA A 65 -1.27 25.38 -9.80
CA ALA A 65 -2.02 25.53 -8.58
C ALA A 65 -3.36 26.24 -8.86
N LEU A 66 -4.47 25.51 -8.72
CA LEU A 66 -5.84 26.04 -8.87
C LEU A 66 -6.15 27.13 -7.85
N GLU A 67 -6.72 28.24 -8.30
CA GLU A 67 -7.25 29.31 -7.42
C GLU A 67 -8.55 28.92 -6.72
N VAL A 68 -9.27 27.91 -7.22
CA VAL A 68 -10.60 27.53 -6.74
C VAL A 68 -10.66 26.04 -6.42
N SER A 69 -11.24 25.70 -5.26
CA SER A 69 -11.39 24.32 -4.79
C SER A 69 -12.21 23.46 -5.78
N PRO A 70 -11.82 22.21 -6.08
CA PRO A 70 -12.58 21.32 -6.98
C PRO A 70 -14.03 21.09 -6.55
N LYS A 71 -14.31 21.11 -5.24
CA LYS A 71 -15.69 21.01 -4.73
C LYS A 71 -16.57 22.16 -5.23
N LEU A 72 -16.01 23.37 -5.36
CA LEU A 72 -16.72 24.53 -5.89
C LEU A 72 -16.87 24.48 -7.42
N LEU A 73 -15.94 23.84 -8.12
CA LEU A 73 -15.96 23.71 -9.58
C LEU A 73 -17.00 22.71 -10.08
N PHE A 74 -17.24 21.62 -9.33
CA PHE A 74 -18.09 20.51 -9.77
C PHE A 74 -19.35 20.29 -8.93
N THR A 75 -19.40 20.85 -7.72
CA THR A 75 -20.52 20.75 -6.75
C THR A 75 -20.98 19.31 -6.51
N ILE A 76 -20.05 18.37 -6.39
CA ILE A 76 -20.30 16.95 -6.12
C ILE A 76 -19.32 16.40 -5.09
N ASP A 77 -19.70 15.31 -4.43
CA ASP A 77 -18.75 14.46 -3.72
C ASP A 77 -18.07 13.51 -4.72
N PHE A 78 -16.75 13.61 -4.83
CA PHE A 78 -15.95 12.75 -5.72
C PHE A 78 -15.71 11.35 -5.15
N ASN A 79 -16.00 11.14 -3.87
CA ASN A 79 -15.88 9.84 -3.21
C ASN A 79 -17.14 8.96 -3.39
N ASP A 80 -18.25 9.54 -3.88
CA ASP A 80 -19.46 8.81 -4.24
C ASP A 80 -19.53 8.60 -5.75
N SER A 81 -19.26 7.36 -6.18
CA SER A 81 -19.30 6.99 -7.61
C SER A 81 -20.66 7.22 -8.24
N GLU A 82 -21.75 7.05 -7.49
CA GLU A 82 -23.12 7.27 -7.98
C GLU A 82 -23.40 8.77 -8.19
N SER A 83 -22.83 9.64 -7.34
CA SER A 83 -22.91 11.09 -7.53
C SER A 83 -22.12 11.56 -8.75
N VAL A 84 -20.94 10.98 -9.00
CA VAL A 84 -20.15 11.25 -10.20
C VAL A 84 -20.90 10.84 -11.46
N GLU A 85 -21.46 9.62 -11.50
CA GLU A 85 -22.23 9.14 -12.65
C GLU A 85 -23.47 10.00 -12.92
N ARG A 86 -24.23 10.36 -11.87
CA ARG A 86 -25.38 11.26 -11.98
C ARG A 86 -24.97 12.60 -12.62
N ARG A 87 -23.84 13.16 -12.20
CA ARG A 87 -23.33 14.42 -12.73
C ARG A 87 -22.85 14.32 -14.18
N VAL A 88 -22.22 13.21 -14.56
CA VAL A 88 -21.84 12.93 -15.96
C VAL A 88 -23.07 12.87 -16.87
N VAL A 89 -24.13 12.19 -16.44
CA VAL A 89 -25.40 12.11 -17.17
C VAL A 89 -26.04 13.48 -17.30
N GLU A 90 -26.06 14.27 -16.22
CA GLU A 90 -26.60 15.62 -16.21
C GLU A 90 -25.84 16.55 -17.18
N LEU A 91 -24.51 16.58 -17.12
CA LEU A 91 -23.67 17.40 -17.99
C LEU A 91 -23.80 16.98 -19.46
N THR A 92 -23.90 15.69 -19.73
CA THR A 92 -24.12 15.17 -21.10
C THR A 92 -25.49 15.58 -21.63
N LYS A 93 -26.53 15.56 -20.80
CA LYS A 93 -27.87 16.04 -21.16
C LYS A 93 -27.88 17.55 -21.39
N LEU A 94 -27.17 18.30 -20.55
CA LEU A 94 -26.98 19.73 -20.72
C LEU A 94 -26.32 20.00 -22.08
N LEU A 95 -25.16 19.43 -22.40
CA LEU A 95 -24.46 19.64 -23.67
C LEU A 95 -25.31 19.29 -24.91
N LYS A 96 -26.25 18.33 -24.81
CA LYS A 96 -27.18 17.97 -25.90
C LYS A 96 -28.36 18.94 -26.07
N SER A 97 -28.70 19.72 -25.03
CA SER A 97 -29.80 20.68 -25.07
C SER A 97 -29.39 21.99 -25.75
N LYS A 98 -30.29 22.61 -26.53
CA LYS A 98 -30.03 23.94 -27.13
C LYS A 98 -29.77 24.97 -26.03
N GLY A 99 -28.53 25.44 -25.88
CA GLY A 99 -28.11 26.34 -24.79
C GLY A 99 -28.95 27.61 -24.65
N ALA A 100 -29.50 28.11 -25.76
CA ALA A 100 -30.40 29.27 -25.81
C ALA A 100 -31.71 29.11 -25.01
N GLN A 101 -32.13 27.88 -24.68
CA GLN A 101 -33.35 27.62 -23.91
C GLN A 101 -33.14 27.54 -22.40
N ARG A 102 -31.89 27.66 -21.91
CA ARG A 102 -31.56 27.58 -20.48
C ARG A 102 -31.60 28.97 -19.84
N GLU A 103 -32.06 29.04 -18.59
CA GLU A 103 -31.88 30.25 -17.77
C GLU A 103 -30.41 30.35 -17.32
N PRO A 104 -29.80 31.55 -17.26
CA PRO A 104 -30.40 32.88 -17.50
C PRO A 104 -30.42 33.33 -18.98
N PHE A 105 -29.85 32.54 -19.91
CA PHE A 105 -29.66 32.93 -21.31
C PHE A 105 -30.97 33.21 -22.05
N ARG A 106 -32.03 32.47 -21.76
CA ARG A 106 -33.37 32.68 -22.34
C ARG A 106 -33.93 34.04 -21.95
N THR A 107 -33.83 34.41 -20.67
CA THR A 107 -34.26 35.73 -20.18
C THR A 107 -33.43 36.85 -20.79
N TRP A 108 -32.11 36.67 -20.91
CA TRP A 108 -31.23 37.64 -21.57
C TRP A 108 -31.56 37.81 -23.06
N GLN A 109 -31.82 36.73 -23.79
CA GLN A 109 -32.23 36.79 -25.20
C GLN A 109 -33.59 37.46 -25.42
N ALA A 110 -34.52 37.28 -24.47
CA ALA A 110 -35.84 37.92 -24.55
C ALA A 110 -35.78 39.43 -24.25
N CYS A 111 -34.84 39.86 -23.39
CA CYS A 111 -34.70 41.25 -22.97
C CYS A 111 -33.76 42.10 -23.85
N LEU A 112 -32.83 41.46 -24.58
CA LEU A 112 -31.87 42.14 -25.46
C LEU A 112 -32.35 42.14 -26.92
N GLY A 113 -32.16 43.27 -27.61
CA GLY A 113 -32.48 43.41 -29.04
C GLY A 113 -31.44 42.71 -29.93
N GLY A 114 -31.74 42.59 -31.24
CA GLY A 114 -30.93 41.83 -32.20
C GLY A 114 -29.44 42.18 -32.28
N GLY A 115 -29.05 43.42 -31.96
CA GLY A 115 -27.63 43.86 -31.99
C GLY A 115 -26.76 43.37 -30.84
N GLU A 116 -27.33 42.86 -29.74
CA GLU A 116 -26.60 42.41 -28.54
C GLU A 116 -26.71 40.90 -28.29
N GLN A 117 -27.34 40.16 -29.22
CA GLN A 117 -27.48 38.71 -29.17
C GLN A 117 -26.13 37.97 -29.24
N GLU A 118 -25.10 38.61 -29.82
CA GLU A 118 -23.74 38.08 -29.89
C GLU A 118 -23.12 37.88 -28.50
N LEU A 119 -23.39 38.77 -27.54
CA LEU A 119 -22.91 38.63 -26.16
C LEU A 119 -23.53 37.42 -25.45
N VAL A 120 -24.82 37.18 -25.68
CA VAL A 120 -25.52 35.99 -25.13
C VAL A 120 -24.99 34.71 -25.78
N LEU A 121 -24.73 34.73 -27.10
CA LEU A 121 -24.10 33.60 -27.80
C LEU A 121 -22.70 33.29 -27.26
N LYS A 122 -21.89 34.32 -27.00
CA LYS A 122 -20.57 34.17 -26.38
C LYS A 122 -20.68 33.56 -24.98
N ALA A 123 -21.64 33.99 -24.17
CA ALA A 123 -21.87 33.41 -22.85
C ALA A 123 -22.29 31.93 -22.91
N ILE A 124 -23.16 31.56 -23.87
CA ILE A 124 -23.55 30.17 -24.12
C ILE A 124 -22.35 29.32 -24.58
N GLN A 125 -21.48 29.87 -25.44
CA GLN A 125 -20.28 29.17 -25.91
C GLN A 125 -19.32 28.86 -24.76
N VAL A 126 -18.96 29.87 -23.97
CA VAL A 126 -18.06 29.69 -22.82
C VAL A 126 -18.66 28.73 -21.79
N GLU A 127 -19.97 28.79 -21.53
CA GLU A 127 -20.64 27.84 -20.62
C GLU A 127 -20.57 26.39 -21.13
N ASN A 128 -20.73 26.19 -22.44
CA ASN A 128 -20.60 24.86 -23.03
C ASN A 128 -19.15 24.35 -22.96
N GLU A 129 -18.15 25.22 -23.18
CA GLU A 129 -16.73 24.87 -23.01
C GLU A 129 -16.43 24.46 -21.55
N VAL A 130 -16.92 25.22 -20.57
CA VAL A 130 -16.79 24.88 -19.14
C VAL A 130 -17.41 23.51 -18.84
N ASN A 131 -18.63 23.25 -19.33
CA ASN A 131 -19.30 21.96 -19.09
C ASN A 131 -18.63 20.80 -19.80
N LEU A 132 -18.03 21.02 -20.97
CA LEU A 132 -17.26 20.02 -21.70
C LEU A 132 -15.94 19.72 -20.96
N ALA A 133 -15.26 20.73 -20.44
CA ALA A 133 -14.09 20.54 -19.59
C ALA A 133 -14.46 19.79 -18.28
N ARG A 134 -15.58 20.13 -17.64
CA ARG A 134 -16.07 19.35 -16.48
C ARG A 134 -16.31 17.88 -16.83
N LEU A 135 -16.96 17.62 -17.96
CA LEU A 135 -17.24 16.26 -18.41
C LEU A 135 -15.95 15.46 -18.64
N ARG A 136 -14.99 16.03 -19.38
CA ARG A 136 -13.68 15.40 -19.63
C ARG A 136 -12.96 15.00 -18.35
N PHE A 137 -13.02 15.85 -17.31
CA PHE A 137 -12.42 15.51 -16.02
C PHE A 137 -13.16 14.38 -15.29
N LEU A 138 -14.51 14.40 -15.30
CA LEU A 138 -15.30 13.37 -14.63
C LEU A 138 -15.19 12.00 -15.32
N GLU A 139 -14.97 11.98 -16.63
CA GLU A 139 -14.74 10.77 -17.42
C GLU A 139 -13.34 10.15 -17.23
N LEU A 140 -12.43 10.82 -16.52
CA LEU A 140 -11.13 10.22 -16.17
C LEU A 140 -11.31 8.96 -15.31
N PRO A 141 -10.41 7.96 -15.43
CA PRO A 141 -10.37 6.82 -14.52
C PRO A 141 -10.34 7.27 -13.06
N GLU A 142 -11.08 6.58 -12.20
CA GLU A 142 -11.27 6.96 -10.79
C GLU A 142 -9.94 7.20 -10.07
N GLU A 143 -8.96 6.34 -10.28
CA GLU A 143 -7.63 6.45 -9.68
C GLU A 143 -6.91 7.75 -10.10
N LYS A 144 -6.96 8.11 -11.39
CA LYS A 144 -6.35 9.35 -11.89
C LYS A 144 -7.08 10.57 -11.34
N ARG A 145 -8.42 10.53 -11.30
CA ARG A 145 -9.26 11.61 -10.77
C ARG A 145 -8.98 11.85 -9.29
N GLN A 146 -8.95 10.78 -8.48
CA GLN A 146 -8.65 10.85 -7.05
C GLN A 146 -7.24 11.37 -6.78
N ASN A 147 -6.25 10.96 -7.59
CA ASN A 147 -4.89 11.50 -7.48
C ASN A 147 -4.83 13.01 -7.77
N LEU A 148 -5.52 13.49 -8.80
CA LEU A 148 -5.60 14.92 -9.10
C LEU A 148 -6.27 15.70 -7.97
N ILE A 149 -7.38 15.19 -7.41
CA ILE A 149 -8.07 15.81 -6.27
C ILE A 149 -7.15 15.89 -5.05
N LYS A 150 -6.44 14.80 -4.72
CA LYS A 150 -5.45 14.80 -3.64
C LYS A 150 -4.34 15.82 -3.88
N ILE A 151 -3.85 15.93 -5.12
CA ILE A 151 -2.82 16.90 -5.46
C ILE A 151 -3.28 18.32 -5.14
N ILE A 152 -4.52 18.64 -5.51
CA ILE A 152 -5.13 19.96 -5.31
C ILE A 152 -5.43 20.23 -3.84
N ALA A 153 -6.00 19.27 -3.11
CA ALA A 153 -6.32 19.42 -1.69
C ALA A 153 -5.07 19.74 -0.85
N ASP A 154 -3.97 19.05 -1.11
CA ASP A 154 -2.67 19.34 -0.50
C ASP A 154 -2.14 20.73 -0.90
N ALA A 155 -2.32 21.17 -2.15
CA ALA A 155 -1.89 22.50 -2.62
C ALA A 155 -2.70 23.62 -1.96
N GLU A 156 -4.00 23.40 -1.75
CA GLU A 156 -4.89 24.28 -0.99
C GLU A 156 -4.44 24.38 0.47
N GLN A 157 -4.13 23.23 1.11
CA GLN A 157 -3.58 23.20 2.47
C GLN A 157 -2.28 24.01 2.57
N GLN A 158 -1.38 23.90 1.58
CA GLN A 158 -0.12 24.62 1.56
C GLN A 158 -0.32 26.13 1.34
N ARG A 159 -1.28 26.54 0.50
CA ARG A 159 -1.65 27.96 0.34
C ARG A 159 -2.23 28.56 1.61
N GLN A 160 -3.05 27.80 2.33
CA GLN A 160 -3.55 28.22 3.63
C GLN A 160 -2.38 28.48 4.59
N ILE A 161 -1.40 27.58 4.66
CA ILE A 161 -0.17 27.77 5.45
C ILE A 161 0.58 29.04 5.02
N LEU A 162 0.78 29.27 3.72
CA LEU A 162 1.44 30.49 3.21
C LEU A 162 0.66 31.76 3.56
N SER A 163 -0.67 31.71 3.52
CA SER A 163 -1.53 32.85 3.90
C SER A 163 -1.44 33.14 5.41
N GLU A 164 -1.43 32.11 6.25
CA GLU A 164 -1.22 32.22 7.71
C GLU A 164 0.15 32.85 8.00
N ILE A 165 1.21 32.43 7.30
CA ILE A 165 2.57 32.98 7.43
C ILE A 165 2.56 34.47 7.07
N ASN A 166 1.94 34.87 5.96
CA ASN A 166 1.89 36.28 5.55
C ASN A 166 1.10 37.13 6.56
N GLN A 167 -0.02 36.63 7.09
CA GLN A 167 -0.79 37.34 8.12
C GLN A 167 0.00 37.49 9.42
N LYS A 168 0.72 36.44 9.84
CA LYS A 168 1.61 36.48 11.01
C LYS A 168 2.77 37.48 10.83
N ASN A 169 3.32 37.58 9.62
CA ASN A 169 4.37 38.56 9.30
C ASN A 169 3.86 40.00 9.38
N GLN A 170 2.65 40.27 8.85
CA GLN A 170 2.04 41.60 8.96
C GLN A 170 1.80 41.97 10.43
N ALA A 171 1.27 41.05 11.23
CA ALA A 171 1.06 41.29 12.66
C ALA A 171 2.38 41.54 13.41
N ALA A 172 3.43 40.76 13.13
CA ALA A 172 4.76 40.96 13.72
C ALA A 172 5.38 42.31 13.30
N GLN A 173 5.16 42.76 12.05
CA GLN A 173 5.63 44.06 11.59
C GLN A 173 4.96 45.21 12.36
N THR A 174 3.63 45.12 12.57
CA THR A 174 2.91 46.09 13.40
C THR A 174 3.40 46.08 14.86
N GLN A 175 3.78 44.93 15.39
CA GLN A 175 4.36 44.83 16.73
C GLN A 175 5.74 45.51 16.83
N ILE A 176 6.57 45.41 15.80
CA ILE A 176 7.86 46.13 15.74
C ILE A 176 7.61 47.64 15.76
N GLU A 177 6.69 48.14 14.93
CA GLU A 177 6.36 49.57 14.87
C GLU A 177 5.85 50.09 16.22
N GLN A 178 4.96 49.34 16.88
CA GLN A 178 4.45 49.67 18.22
C GLN A 178 5.54 49.62 19.29
N ALA A 179 6.42 48.62 19.25
CA ALA A 179 7.53 48.52 20.19
C ALA A 179 8.50 49.70 20.04
N GLN A 180 8.82 50.10 18.81
CA GLN A 180 9.68 51.26 18.54
C GLN A 180 9.06 52.58 19.03
N GLU A 181 7.75 52.76 18.84
CA GLU A 181 7.03 53.91 19.39
C GLU A 181 7.11 53.92 20.93
N ASN A 182 6.85 52.78 21.58
CA ASN A 182 6.93 52.67 23.04
C ASN A 182 8.34 52.85 23.61
N ILE A 183 9.38 52.34 22.93
CA ILE A 183 10.79 52.60 23.28
C ILE A 183 11.04 54.11 23.29
N SER A 184 10.62 54.81 22.23
CA SER A 184 10.80 56.26 22.16
C SER A 184 10.03 57.02 23.25
N MET A 185 8.84 56.54 23.63
CA MET A 185 8.08 57.11 24.75
C MET A 185 8.80 56.88 26.08
N ALA A 186 9.28 55.66 26.34
CA ALA A 186 10.02 55.32 27.56
C ALA A 186 11.31 56.13 27.70
N GLU A 187 12.09 56.27 26.61
CA GLU A 187 13.30 57.09 26.59
C GLU A 187 13.00 58.57 26.82
N ASN A 188 11.93 59.10 26.23
CA ASN A 188 11.50 60.48 26.43
C ASN A 188 11.05 60.75 27.87
N VAL A 189 10.38 59.80 28.52
CA VAL A 189 9.99 59.88 29.94
C VAL A 189 11.23 59.84 30.83
N ALA A 190 12.19 58.95 30.54
CA ALA A 190 13.47 58.89 31.23
C ALA A 190 14.28 60.20 31.10
N ALA A 191 14.28 60.82 29.90
CA ALA A 191 15.02 62.05 29.65
C ALA A 191 14.40 63.28 30.35
N LYS A 192 13.09 63.30 30.54
CA LYS A 192 12.34 64.43 31.13
C LYS A 192 12.17 64.35 32.64
N SER A 193 12.33 63.17 33.24
CA SER A 193 12.21 62.99 34.69
C SER A 193 13.51 63.37 35.40
N ASP A 194 13.41 63.97 36.58
CA ASP A 194 14.57 64.19 37.48
C ASP A 194 14.72 63.06 38.51
N ASP A 195 13.70 62.22 38.68
CA ASP A 195 13.72 61.09 39.61
C ASP A 195 14.52 59.91 39.02
N MET A 196 15.58 59.49 39.72
CA MET A 196 16.38 58.31 39.35
C MET A 196 15.52 57.04 39.24
N TYR A 197 14.50 56.91 40.08
CA TYR A 197 13.64 55.73 40.09
C TYR A 197 12.83 55.64 38.80
N VAL A 198 12.20 56.74 38.40
CA VAL A 198 11.47 56.86 37.13
C VAL A 198 12.40 56.61 35.94
N LYS A 199 13.65 57.10 35.98
CA LYS A 199 14.66 56.80 34.94
C LYS A 199 14.97 55.31 34.84
N GLN A 200 15.18 54.65 35.97
CA GLN A 200 15.50 53.23 36.00
C GLN A 200 14.32 52.38 35.51
N LEU A 201 13.10 52.66 36.00
CA LEU A 201 11.89 51.96 35.57
C LEU A 201 11.61 52.17 34.07
N SER A 202 11.82 53.38 33.56
CA SER A 202 11.66 53.68 32.13
C SER A 202 12.73 52.99 31.28
N ALA A 203 13.96 52.84 31.79
CA ALA A 203 15.01 52.08 31.11
C ALA A 203 14.67 50.58 31.07
N ASP A 204 14.15 50.02 32.16
CA ASP A 204 13.69 48.63 32.21
C ASP A 204 12.47 48.40 31.29
N TRP A 205 11.56 49.39 31.19
CA TRP A 205 10.48 49.37 30.21
C TRP A 205 10.99 49.41 28.76
N ALA A 206 11.95 50.29 28.45
CA ALA A 206 12.56 50.33 27.12
C ALA A 206 13.27 49.02 26.75
N LEU A 207 13.96 48.39 27.72
CA LEU A 207 14.58 47.06 27.52
C LEU A 207 13.53 45.97 27.23
N LEU A 208 12.38 46.04 27.88
CA LEU A 208 11.28 45.10 27.67
C LEU A 208 10.59 45.28 26.31
N GLU A 209 10.37 46.53 25.87
CA GLU A 209 9.84 46.80 24.53
C GLU A 209 10.85 46.39 23.44
N LYS A 210 12.16 46.61 23.68
CA LYS A 210 13.21 46.08 22.81
C LYS A 210 13.19 44.54 22.75
N TYR A 211 12.92 43.86 23.86
CA TYR A 211 12.72 42.42 23.87
C TYR A 211 11.50 41.99 23.04
N LYS A 212 10.38 42.74 23.08
CA LYS A 212 9.20 42.50 22.22
C LYS A 212 9.52 42.69 20.74
N GLU A 213 10.30 43.72 20.40
CA GLU A 213 10.84 43.95 19.06
C GLU A 213 11.70 42.76 18.59
N ASP A 214 12.62 42.29 19.44
CA ASP A 214 13.48 41.14 19.15
C ASP A 214 12.65 39.87 18.89
N LEU A 215 11.62 39.60 19.72
CA LEU A 215 10.70 38.47 19.49
C LEU A 215 9.98 38.55 18.14
N ALA A 216 9.46 39.73 17.79
CA ALA A 216 8.78 39.94 16.51
C ALA A 216 9.75 39.79 15.33
N SER A 217 11.00 40.27 15.47
CA SER A 217 12.03 40.12 14.43
C SER A 217 12.41 38.64 14.21
N ILE A 218 12.51 37.83 15.27
CA ILE A 218 12.73 36.39 15.20
C ILE A 218 11.56 35.72 14.46
N GLN A 219 10.32 36.12 14.76
CA GLN A 219 9.13 35.60 14.10
C GLN A 219 9.15 35.86 12.59
N ILE A 220 9.51 37.08 12.16
CA ILE A 220 9.61 37.43 10.73
C ILE A 220 10.72 36.65 10.05
N ALA A 221 11.90 36.57 10.67
CA ALA A 221 13.06 35.87 10.11
C ALA A 221 12.76 34.38 9.86
N GLU A 222 12.14 33.70 10.82
CA GLU A 222 11.76 32.29 10.66
C GLU A 222 10.61 32.10 9.68
N SER A 223 9.61 32.96 9.71
CA SER A 223 8.50 32.92 8.74
C SER A 223 8.99 33.08 7.31
N LYS A 224 10.02 33.93 7.08
CA LYS A 224 10.68 34.07 5.78
C LYS A 224 11.41 32.78 5.37
N LYS A 225 12.24 32.22 6.24
CA LYS A 225 12.93 30.93 5.97
C LYS A 225 11.92 29.82 5.67
N GLN A 226 10.83 29.76 6.43
CA GLN A 226 9.77 28.78 6.24
C GLN A 226 9.11 28.94 4.87
N LYS A 227 8.78 30.17 4.46
CA LYS A 227 8.22 30.43 3.13
C LYS A 227 9.15 29.94 2.02
N GLU A 228 10.44 30.26 2.11
CA GLU A 228 11.45 29.79 1.14
C GLU A 228 11.52 28.26 1.09
N ARG A 229 11.40 27.56 2.23
CA ARG A 229 11.38 26.09 2.27
C ARG A 229 10.09 25.52 1.69
N MET A 230 8.93 26.11 2.01
CA MET A 230 7.65 25.68 1.45
C MET A 230 7.60 25.87 -0.06
N ASP A 231 8.14 26.96 -0.58
CA ASP A 231 8.22 27.21 -2.03
C ASP A 231 9.13 26.16 -2.70
N ARG A 232 10.28 25.81 -2.10
CA ARG A 232 11.11 24.69 -2.59
C ARG A 232 10.39 23.34 -2.57
N TYR A 233 9.58 23.07 -1.55
CA TYR A 233 8.79 21.85 -1.47
C TYR A 233 7.69 21.80 -2.53
N GLN A 234 7.13 22.95 -2.90
CA GLN A 234 6.21 23.09 -4.03
C GLN A 234 6.92 22.72 -5.35
N GLU A 235 8.10 23.30 -5.61
CA GLU A 235 8.89 23.00 -6.81
C GLU A 235 9.22 21.50 -6.92
N ILE A 236 9.69 20.89 -5.82
CA ILE A 236 9.97 19.45 -5.76
C ILE A 236 8.72 18.62 -6.08
N ARG A 237 7.56 19.07 -5.62
CA ARG A 237 6.29 18.38 -5.84
C ARG A 237 5.87 18.42 -7.30
N GLU A 238 6.05 19.55 -7.95
CA GLU A 238 5.79 19.74 -9.38
C GLU A 238 6.78 18.91 -10.22
N GLU A 239 8.06 18.91 -9.87
CA GLU A 239 9.06 18.02 -10.48
C GLU A 239 8.67 16.54 -10.35
N LEU A 240 8.20 16.10 -9.18
CA LEU A 240 7.74 14.72 -8.96
C LEU A 240 6.50 14.36 -9.77
N ALA A 241 5.54 15.28 -9.90
CA ALA A 241 4.34 15.06 -10.71
C ALA A 241 4.71 14.87 -12.19
N ASN A 242 5.73 15.59 -12.67
CA ASN A 242 6.23 15.44 -14.04
C ASN A 242 7.02 14.14 -14.26
N THR A 243 7.55 13.53 -13.19
CA THR A 243 8.41 12.34 -13.25
C THR A 243 7.60 11.01 -13.11
N SER A 244 6.30 11.02 -13.42
CA SER A 244 5.43 9.86 -13.17
C SER A 244 5.53 8.75 -14.23
N VAL A 245 5.50 7.49 -13.77
CA VAL A 245 5.60 6.25 -14.55
C VAL A 245 4.50 6.12 -15.62
N ALA A 246 3.37 6.80 -15.43
CA ALA A 246 2.22 6.77 -16.32
C ALA A 246 2.50 7.36 -17.71
N LYS A 247 3.58 8.14 -17.87
CA LYS A 247 3.90 8.85 -19.12
C LYS A 247 4.87 8.10 -20.03
N VAL A 248 5.49 7.00 -19.56
CA VAL A 248 6.66 6.43 -20.25
C VAL A 248 6.46 4.99 -20.68
N ALA A 249 6.67 4.71 -21.97
CA ALA A 249 6.71 3.37 -22.54
C ALA A 249 8.14 2.85 -22.78
N ASP A 250 9.11 3.75 -23.02
CA ASP A 250 10.44 3.38 -23.53
C ASP A 250 11.55 3.40 -22.46
N LEU A 251 12.45 2.41 -22.52
CA LEU A 251 13.53 2.21 -21.54
C LEU A 251 14.45 3.44 -21.34
N PRO A 252 14.92 4.17 -22.39
CA PRO A 252 15.79 5.33 -22.20
C PRO A 252 15.11 6.45 -21.41
N GLU A 253 13.81 6.66 -21.65
CA GLU A 253 13.02 7.67 -20.96
C GLU A 253 12.74 7.25 -19.51
N VAL A 254 12.50 5.96 -19.24
CA VAL A 254 12.38 5.43 -17.86
C VAL A 254 13.68 5.66 -17.09
N LYS A 255 14.85 5.41 -17.71
CA LYS A 255 16.16 5.64 -17.08
C LYS A 255 16.39 7.13 -16.78
N ALA A 256 16.07 8.03 -17.71
CA ALA A 256 16.20 9.46 -17.50
C ALA A 256 15.28 9.98 -16.37
N GLN A 257 14.03 9.51 -16.33
CA GLN A 257 13.10 9.84 -15.24
C GLN A 257 13.55 9.23 -13.91
N PHE A 258 14.10 8.02 -13.90
CA PHE A 258 14.65 7.41 -12.69
C PHE A 258 15.80 8.23 -12.11
N GLU A 259 16.71 8.74 -12.95
CA GLU A 259 17.80 9.63 -12.52
C GLU A 259 17.25 10.94 -11.94
N SER A 260 16.26 11.55 -12.60
CA SER A 260 15.58 12.75 -12.10
C SER A 260 14.94 12.50 -10.73
N SER A 261 14.15 11.42 -10.61
CA SER A 261 13.50 11.02 -9.36
C SER A 261 14.52 10.70 -8.27
N THR A 262 15.68 10.13 -8.61
CA THR A 262 16.74 9.83 -7.66
C THR A 262 17.38 11.11 -7.11
N LYS A 263 17.61 12.13 -7.95
CA LYS A 263 18.09 13.45 -7.50
C LYS A 263 17.10 14.14 -6.56
N ILE A 264 15.80 14.06 -6.86
CA ILE A 264 14.75 14.58 -5.98
C ILE A 264 14.76 13.84 -4.65
N TRP A 265 14.79 12.50 -4.70
CA TRP A 265 14.83 11.67 -3.49
C TRP A 265 16.05 11.99 -2.62
N ARG A 266 17.26 12.11 -3.19
CA ARG A 266 18.49 12.51 -2.46
C ARG A 266 18.27 13.82 -1.68
N ARG A 267 17.76 14.87 -2.34
CA ARG A 267 17.43 16.15 -1.71
C ARG A 267 16.44 15.98 -0.55
N MET A 268 15.42 15.15 -0.72
CA MET A 268 14.44 14.89 0.34
C MET A 268 15.02 14.17 1.54
N VAL A 269 15.90 13.18 1.33
CA VAL A 269 16.61 12.50 2.42
C VAL A 269 17.44 13.48 3.23
N ASP A 270 18.23 14.31 2.55
CA ASP A 270 19.12 15.27 3.19
C ASP A 270 18.30 16.30 4.01
N ASN A 271 17.17 16.79 3.45
CA ASN A 271 16.25 17.69 4.15
C ASN A 271 15.62 17.06 5.40
N VAL A 272 15.21 15.79 5.34
CA VAL A 272 14.63 15.06 6.50
C VAL A 272 15.65 14.96 7.62
N TYR A 273 16.90 14.65 7.28
CA TYR A 273 17.97 14.52 8.25
C TYR A 273 18.25 15.85 8.96
N GLU A 274 18.33 16.95 8.20
CA GLU A 274 18.49 18.30 8.77
C GLU A 274 17.36 18.63 9.77
N LEU A 275 16.10 18.39 9.37
CA LEU A 275 14.92 18.71 10.18
C LEU A 275 14.75 17.86 11.44
N LEU A 276 15.16 16.59 11.39
CA LEU A 276 15.03 15.65 12.50
C LEU A 276 16.24 15.64 13.45
N SER A 277 17.40 16.14 13.01
CA SER A 277 18.60 16.28 13.85
C SER A 277 18.47 17.29 15.00
N GLY A 278 17.35 18.02 15.11
CA GLY A 278 17.01 18.85 16.27
C GLY A 278 17.63 20.26 16.26
N ASN A 279 18.51 20.58 15.31
CA ASN A 279 19.14 21.89 15.19
C ASN A 279 18.25 22.97 14.52
N ALA A 280 16.99 22.64 14.21
CA ALA A 280 16.17 23.43 13.29
C ALA A 280 15.37 24.57 13.96
N LEU A 281 15.12 24.53 15.27
CA LEU A 281 14.34 25.57 15.95
C LEU A 281 15.25 26.64 16.56
N PRO A 282 15.03 27.94 16.28
CA PRO A 282 15.78 28.99 16.93
C PRO A 282 15.47 29.02 18.43
N LYS A 283 16.49 29.32 19.22
CA LYS A 283 16.31 29.53 20.66
C LYS A 283 15.62 30.87 20.88
N VAL A 284 14.42 30.82 21.46
CA VAL A 284 13.71 32.04 21.89
C VAL A 284 14.45 32.62 23.11
N PRO A 285 14.81 33.91 23.11
CA PRO A 285 15.55 34.53 24.21
C PRO A 285 14.74 34.48 25.51
N ALA A 286 15.44 34.31 26.63
CA ALA A 286 14.82 34.33 27.96
C ALA A 286 14.22 35.71 28.25
N LEU A 287 13.09 35.72 28.97
CA LEU A 287 12.43 36.95 29.39
C LEU A 287 13.35 37.72 30.37
N PRO A 288 13.43 39.06 30.28
CA PRO A 288 14.15 39.87 31.25
C PRO A 288 13.64 39.63 32.68
N GLU A 289 14.54 39.78 33.67
CA GLU A 289 14.19 39.60 35.08
C GLU A 289 13.11 40.63 35.48
N LYS A 290 12.06 40.16 36.16
CA LYS A 290 10.97 41.04 36.59
C LYS A 290 11.48 41.98 37.69
N VAL A 291 11.31 43.27 37.51
CA VAL A 291 11.65 44.25 38.55
C VAL A 291 10.73 44.02 39.76
N LEU A 292 11.30 43.59 40.88
CA LEU A 292 10.57 43.37 42.13
C LEU A 292 10.49 44.69 42.90
N ILE A 293 9.38 45.41 42.74
CA ILE A 293 9.18 46.70 43.39
C ILE A 293 8.44 46.50 44.72
N LYS A 294 9.02 47.02 45.81
CA LYS A 294 8.34 47.15 47.10
C LYS A 294 7.38 48.33 47.03
N SER A 295 6.10 48.04 47.22
CA SER A 295 4.96 48.96 47.24
C SER A 295 5.04 49.97 48.39
N GLU A 296 5.90 50.99 48.29
CA GLU A 296 5.82 52.19 49.14
C GLU A 296 5.51 53.41 48.26
N ALA A 297 4.61 54.28 48.74
CA ALA A 297 3.85 55.24 47.94
C ALA A 297 4.71 56.11 46.99
N HIS A 298 4.56 55.87 45.69
CA HIS A 298 5.10 56.71 44.62
C HIS A 298 4.01 57.64 44.05
N ASP A 299 4.41 58.69 43.35
CA ASP A 299 3.49 59.65 42.74
C ASP A 299 2.61 59.01 41.63
N GLU A 300 1.53 59.71 41.23
CA GLU A 300 0.57 59.22 40.22
C GLU A 300 1.25 58.91 38.87
N VAL A 301 2.33 59.62 38.54
CA VAL A 301 3.11 59.45 37.30
C VAL A 301 3.91 58.15 37.33
N THR A 302 4.60 57.87 38.43
CA THR A 302 5.37 56.63 38.64
C THR A 302 4.46 55.42 38.67
N GLN A 303 3.28 55.55 39.28
CA GLN A 303 2.30 54.47 39.32
C GLN A 303 1.75 54.14 37.92
N LYS A 304 1.50 55.15 37.09
CA LYS A 304 1.13 54.94 35.68
C LYS A 304 2.23 54.22 34.88
N ILE A 305 3.49 54.62 35.04
CA ILE A 305 4.63 53.98 34.36
C ILE A 305 4.80 52.53 34.83
N LEU A 306 4.58 52.27 36.13
CA LEU A 306 4.61 50.93 36.69
C LEU A 306 3.49 50.05 36.11
N ASP A 307 2.27 50.57 35.98
CA ASP A 307 1.14 49.86 35.37
C ASP A 307 1.41 49.55 33.88
N ASP A 308 1.95 50.52 33.14
CA ASP A 308 2.34 50.34 31.74
C ASP A 308 3.46 49.29 31.59
N TYR A 309 4.46 49.30 32.48
CA TYR A 309 5.53 48.29 32.54
C TYR A 309 4.97 46.89 32.85
N LEU A 310 4.12 46.74 33.87
CA LEU A 310 3.55 45.45 34.26
C LEU A 310 2.65 44.87 33.16
N LYS A 311 1.90 45.73 32.47
CA LYS A 311 1.10 45.36 31.30
C LYS A 311 2.01 44.88 30.17
N SER A 312 3.06 45.63 29.84
CA SER A 312 4.01 45.22 28.81
C SER A 312 4.72 43.92 29.15
N TYR A 313 4.98 43.65 30.44
CA TYR A 313 5.63 42.42 30.90
C TYR A 313 4.73 41.21 30.67
N ALA A 314 3.44 41.33 31.03
CA ALA A 314 2.45 40.30 30.76
C ALA A 314 2.26 40.05 29.25
N GLU A 315 2.28 41.11 28.43
CA GLU A 315 2.24 41.00 26.97
C GLU A 315 3.48 40.29 26.41
N ALA A 316 4.68 40.62 26.91
CA ALA A 316 5.93 40.00 26.49
C ALA A 316 5.98 38.50 26.83
N GLU A 317 5.53 38.12 28.03
CA GLU A 317 5.40 36.71 28.45
C GLU A 317 4.42 35.95 27.54
N GLN A 318 3.26 36.56 27.26
CA GLN A 318 2.28 35.97 26.36
C GLN A 318 2.79 35.85 24.92
N ASN A 319 3.49 36.87 24.41
CA ASN A 319 4.05 36.88 23.06
C ASN A 319 5.15 35.82 22.92
N ARG A 320 6.01 35.66 23.93
CA ARG A 320 7.01 34.59 23.98
C ARG A 320 6.35 33.21 23.91
N ALA A 321 5.36 32.94 24.75
CA ALA A 321 4.65 31.66 24.76
C ALA A 321 3.93 31.39 23.42
N LYS A 322 3.30 32.42 22.84
CA LYS A 322 2.68 32.35 21.50
C LYS A 322 3.72 32.06 20.41
N LEU A 323 4.89 32.69 20.47
CA LEU A 323 5.97 32.45 19.51
C LEU A 323 6.51 31.02 19.61
N GLU A 324 6.81 30.54 20.81
CA GLU A 324 7.27 29.16 21.05
C GLU A 324 6.23 28.13 20.56
N ALA A 325 4.94 28.35 20.86
CA ALA A 325 3.86 27.50 20.36
C ALA A 325 3.76 27.53 18.82
N SER A 326 3.84 28.72 18.23
CA SER A 326 3.78 28.90 16.77
C SER A 326 4.96 28.23 16.07
N LEU A 327 6.19 28.37 16.59
CA LEU A 327 7.38 27.74 16.02
C LEU A 327 7.30 26.21 16.09
N ASN A 328 6.79 25.66 17.20
CA ASN A 328 6.56 24.22 17.34
C ASN A 328 5.49 23.71 16.36
N GLU A 329 4.39 24.46 16.19
CA GLU A 329 3.34 24.12 15.24
C GLU A 329 3.87 24.14 13.80
N ILE A 330 4.61 25.19 13.45
CA ILE A 330 5.28 25.36 12.16
C ILE A 330 6.22 24.19 11.87
N SER A 331 7.11 23.87 12.82
CA SER A 331 8.05 22.74 12.67
C SER A 331 7.31 21.41 12.50
N ARG A 332 6.18 21.23 13.19
CA ARG A 332 5.33 20.04 13.01
C ARG A 332 4.77 19.98 11.59
N LYS A 333 4.15 21.06 11.10
CA LYS A 333 3.61 21.17 9.73
C LYS A 333 4.70 20.93 8.68
N GLU A 334 5.90 21.46 8.89
CA GLU A 334 7.05 21.25 8.00
C GLU A 334 7.49 19.78 7.96
N LYS A 335 7.64 19.13 9.13
CA LYS A 335 7.94 17.70 9.23
C LYS A 335 6.90 16.85 8.51
N GLU A 336 5.62 17.21 8.61
CA GLU A 336 4.51 16.54 7.94
C GLU A 336 4.64 16.63 6.39
N VAL A 337 4.93 17.82 5.85
CA VAL A 337 5.10 18.04 4.40
C VAL A 337 6.32 17.27 3.86
N VAL A 338 7.45 17.40 4.53
CA VAL A 338 8.71 16.75 4.13
C VAL A 338 8.58 15.23 4.18
N SER A 339 7.92 14.69 5.22
CA SER A 339 7.63 13.26 5.36
C SER A 339 6.79 12.72 4.19
N ARG A 340 5.72 13.43 3.82
CA ARG A 340 4.86 13.05 2.68
C ARG A 340 5.64 13.06 1.37
N LEU A 341 6.45 14.09 1.13
CA LEU A 341 7.27 14.20 -0.09
C LEU A 341 8.38 13.14 -0.14
N LEU A 342 8.99 12.78 0.99
CA LEU A 342 9.95 11.68 1.07
C LEU A 342 9.31 10.35 0.67
N LEU A 343 8.13 10.04 1.24
CA LEU A 343 7.42 8.80 0.93
C LEU A 343 6.99 8.74 -0.55
N LYS A 344 6.53 9.88 -1.11
CA LYS A 344 6.12 9.99 -2.52
C LYS A 344 7.30 9.86 -3.47
N SER A 345 8.39 10.62 -3.24
CA SER A 345 9.60 10.55 -4.07
C SER A 345 10.25 9.17 -4.05
N GLY A 346 10.32 8.53 -2.88
CA GLY A 346 10.79 7.16 -2.76
C GLY A 346 9.92 6.17 -3.54
N GLY A 347 8.61 6.42 -3.63
CA GLY A 347 7.69 5.60 -4.41
C GLY A 347 7.86 5.70 -5.91
N VAL A 348 7.86 6.93 -6.43
CA VAL A 348 8.11 7.17 -7.86
C VAL A 348 9.45 6.55 -8.28
N ARG A 349 10.50 6.72 -7.47
CA ARG A 349 11.82 6.12 -7.72
C ARG A 349 11.76 4.59 -7.81
N ALA A 350 11.04 3.94 -6.90
CA ALA A 350 10.94 2.49 -6.87
C ALA A 350 10.12 1.93 -8.04
N GLU A 351 9.01 2.58 -8.39
CA GLU A 351 8.18 2.19 -9.54
C GLU A 351 8.95 2.32 -10.86
N LEU A 352 9.69 3.43 -11.05
CA LEU A 352 10.56 3.62 -12.22
C LEU A 352 11.67 2.57 -12.28
N PHE A 353 12.26 2.23 -11.14
CA PHE A 353 13.28 1.18 -11.07
C PHE A 353 12.73 -0.20 -11.43
N GLN A 354 11.55 -0.57 -10.91
CA GLN A 354 10.87 -1.81 -11.27
C GLN A 354 10.57 -1.87 -12.78
N LYS A 355 10.02 -0.79 -13.33
CA LYS A 355 9.72 -0.72 -14.76
C LYS A 355 10.97 -0.81 -15.63
N ALA A 356 12.09 -0.23 -15.18
CA ALA A 356 13.38 -0.39 -15.85
C ALA A 356 13.85 -1.86 -15.83
N ILE A 357 13.68 -2.56 -14.70
CA ILE A 357 14.01 -3.99 -14.60
C ILE A 357 13.14 -4.84 -15.54
N GLU A 358 11.84 -4.57 -15.59
CA GLU A 358 10.88 -5.29 -16.45
C GLU A 358 11.24 -5.14 -17.93
N LEU A 359 11.58 -3.91 -18.36
CA LEU A 359 11.92 -3.60 -19.75
C LEU A 359 13.31 -4.12 -20.17
N GLU A 360 14.28 -4.16 -19.26
CA GLU A 360 15.66 -4.58 -19.56
C GLU A 360 15.87 -6.10 -19.37
N GLY A 361 14.88 -6.83 -18.85
CA GLY A 361 14.99 -8.27 -18.56
C GLY A 361 15.93 -8.59 -17.40
N GLY A 362 16.19 -7.59 -16.53
CA GLY A 362 17.13 -7.67 -15.42
C GLY A 362 18.17 -6.54 -15.46
N TYR A 363 18.09 -5.60 -14.53
CA TYR A 363 19.04 -4.50 -14.43
C TYR A 363 20.34 -4.98 -13.76
N SER A 364 21.46 -4.83 -14.48
CA SER A 364 22.80 -5.03 -13.93
C SER A 364 23.15 -3.82 -13.05
N PHE A 365 22.98 -3.97 -11.74
CA PHE A 365 23.51 -3.01 -10.77
C PHE A 365 25.04 -2.87 -10.93
N SER A 366 25.48 -1.77 -11.53
CA SER A 366 26.90 -1.39 -11.56
C SER A 366 27.25 -0.74 -10.22
N ILE A 367 28.33 -1.20 -9.61
CA ILE A 367 28.86 -0.59 -8.37
C ILE A 367 29.56 0.71 -8.78
N THR A 368 28.82 1.82 -8.76
CA THR A 368 29.36 3.18 -8.93
C THR A 368 29.42 3.89 -7.58
N ASN A 369 30.31 4.86 -7.43
CA ASN A 369 30.40 5.65 -6.18
C ASN A 369 29.06 6.34 -5.84
N GLU A 370 28.29 6.76 -6.84
CA GLU A 370 26.96 7.32 -6.65
C GLU A 370 25.99 6.30 -6.06
N ASN A 371 25.97 5.07 -6.58
CA ASN A 371 25.08 4.02 -6.10
C ASN A 371 25.42 3.59 -4.66
N VAL A 372 26.70 3.63 -4.27
CA VAL A 372 27.12 3.37 -2.87
C VAL A 372 26.67 4.50 -1.94
N SER A 373 26.74 5.75 -2.39
CA SER A 373 26.23 6.90 -1.63
C SER A 373 24.70 6.80 -1.45
N ASP A 374 23.98 6.35 -2.47
CA ASP A 374 22.54 6.11 -2.40
C ASP A 374 22.18 4.96 -1.46
N LEU A 375 23.00 3.91 -1.41
CA LEU A 375 22.86 2.83 -0.43
C LEU A 375 22.95 3.37 1.01
N GLY A 376 23.93 4.24 1.27
CA GLY A 376 24.10 4.90 2.57
C GLY A 376 22.88 5.72 2.96
N ARG A 377 22.33 6.51 2.02
CA ARG A 377 21.09 7.27 2.23
C ARG A 377 19.87 6.37 2.46
N GLU A 378 19.76 5.26 1.73
CA GLU A 378 18.69 4.27 1.94
C GLU A 378 18.70 3.75 3.37
N ILE A 379 19.87 3.38 3.90
CA ILE A 379 20.03 2.90 5.28
C ILE A 379 19.67 3.99 6.29
N GLN A 380 20.12 5.23 6.06
CA GLN A 380 19.84 6.37 6.96
C GLN A 380 18.34 6.71 7.04
N VAL A 381 17.57 6.48 5.97
CA VAL A 381 16.14 6.80 5.91
C VAL A 381 15.26 5.78 6.64
N ILE A 382 15.72 4.54 6.81
CA ILE A 382 14.95 3.45 7.43
C ILE A 382 14.31 3.86 8.78
N PRO A 383 15.04 4.40 9.77
CA PRO A 383 14.43 4.77 11.06
C PRO A 383 13.40 5.89 10.95
N PHE A 384 13.50 6.74 9.93
CA PHE A 384 12.61 7.90 9.77
C PHE A 384 11.30 7.57 9.06
N ARG A 385 11.23 6.50 8.25
CA ARG A 385 10.00 6.12 7.54
C ARG A 385 8.84 5.77 8.49
N PRO A 386 9.00 4.94 9.53
CA PRO A 386 7.91 4.67 10.49
C PRO A 386 7.44 5.94 11.22
N ILE A 387 8.37 6.85 11.53
CA ILE A 387 8.06 8.13 12.17
C ILE A 387 7.25 9.00 11.21
N ALA A 388 7.71 9.17 9.98
CA ALA A 388 7.02 9.88 8.91
C ALA A 388 5.61 9.32 8.66
N PHE A 389 5.48 7.99 8.67
CA PHE A 389 4.21 7.29 8.54
C PHE A 389 3.26 7.62 9.70
N PHE A 390 3.70 7.49 10.95
CA PHE A 390 2.87 7.77 12.12
C PHE A 390 2.45 9.24 12.19
N ILE A 391 3.38 10.15 11.86
CA ILE A 391 3.09 11.59 11.76
C ILE A 391 1.99 11.84 10.73
N SER A 392 2.11 11.30 9.51
CA SER A 392 1.10 11.45 8.46
C SER A 392 -0.29 10.99 8.91
N LYS A 393 -0.39 9.82 9.57
CA LYS A 393 -1.67 9.29 10.06
C LYS A 393 -2.29 10.11 11.19
N SER A 394 -1.45 10.60 12.09
CA SER A 394 -1.91 11.45 13.18
C SER A 394 -2.59 12.72 12.67
N VAL A 395 -2.12 13.25 11.53
CA VAL A 395 -2.70 14.43 10.88
C VAL A 395 -4.03 14.09 10.24
N GLU A 396 -4.12 13.00 9.48
CA GLU A 396 -5.38 12.55 8.87
C GLU A 396 -6.46 12.31 9.92
N PHE A 397 -6.09 11.68 11.04
CA PHE A 397 -7.02 11.47 12.15
C PHE A 397 -7.52 12.79 12.76
N LYS A 398 -6.62 13.77 12.96
CA LYS A 398 -7.00 15.10 13.44
C LYS A 398 -7.89 15.84 12.43
N GLN A 399 -7.62 15.73 11.14
CA GLN A 399 -8.45 16.33 10.08
C GLN A 399 -9.85 15.72 10.08
N LYS A 400 -9.97 14.40 10.25
CA LYS A 400 -11.27 13.72 10.40
C LYS A 400 -12.00 14.15 11.67
N LEU A 401 -11.30 14.33 12.79
CA LEU A 401 -11.94 14.88 13.99
C LEU A 401 -12.44 16.31 13.78
N ALA A 402 -11.67 17.12 13.04
CA ALA A 402 -12.04 18.51 12.74
C ALA A 402 -13.22 18.62 11.75
N SER A 403 -13.54 17.57 10.98
CA SER A 403 -14.67 17.57 10.03
C SER A 403 -16.04 17.35 10.70
N GLY A 404 -16.13 17.38 12.04
CA GLY A 404 -17.40 17.32 12.77
C GLY A 404 -18.05 15.94 12.75
N PHE A 405 -19.38 15.88 12.63
CA PHE A 405 -20.17 14.65 12.77
C PHE A 405 -19.80 13.58 11.74
N ASP A 406 -19.65 13.96 10.46
CA ASP A 406 -19.25 13.03 9.40
C ASP A 406 -17.87 12.40 9.68
N GLY A 407 -16.98 13.18 10.29
CA GLY A 407 -15.69 12.73 10.77
C GLY A 407 -15.77 11.67 11.86
N TRP A 408 -16.60 11.91 12.88
CA TRP A 408 -16.85 10.96 13.96
C TRP A 408 -17.46 9.65 13.45
N VAL A 409 -18.45 9.73 12.55
CA VAL A 409 -19.05 8.54 11.94
C VAL A 409 -18.00 7.72 11.21
N ASN A 410 -17.14 8.38 10.42
CA ASN A 410 -16.06 7.72 9.70
C ASN A 410 -15.04 7.06 10.65
N ILE A 411 -14.67 7.72 11.75
CA ILE A 411 -13.78 7.15 12.79
C ILE A 411 -14.42 5.92 13.45
N ILE A 412 -15.71 5.98 13.81
CA ILE A 412 -16.42 4.85 14.41
C ILE A 412 -16.49 3.68 13.43
N GLN A 413 -16.80 3.95 12.16
CA GLN A 413 -16.81 2.92 11.11
C GLN A 413 -15.43 2.25 10.98
N GLN A 414 -14.35 3.03 10.98
CA GLN A 414 -12.98 2.50 10.97
C GLN A 414 -12.69 1.64 12.21
N LEU A 415 -13.16 2.06 13.38
CA LEU A 415 -12.96 1.32 14.63
C LEU A 415 -13.73 0.00 14.64
N ILE A 416 -14.95 -0.03 14.08
CA ILE A 416 -15.71 -1.27 13.87
C ILE A 416 -14.98 -2.20 12.89
N VAL A 417 -14.48 -1.67 11.78
CA VAL A 417 -13.70 -2.44 10.80
C VAL A 417 -12.44 -3.03 11.46
N PHE A 418 -11.70 -2.22 12.21
CA PHE A 418 -10.53 -2.65 12.96
C PHE A 418 -10.85 -3.76 13.96
N SER A 419 -11.93 -3.58 14.71
CA SER A 419 -12.43 -4.57 15.66
C SER A 419 -12.77 -5.87 14.95
N GLY A 420 -13.48 -5.80 13.81
CA GLY A 420 -13.78 -6.94 12.97
C GLY A 420 -12.53 -7.71 12.51
N VAL A 421 -11.50 -6.99 12.05
CA VAL A 421 -10.19 -7.57 11.66
C VAL A 421 -9.53 -8.31 12.81
N ILE A 422 -9.56 -7.75 14.04
CA ILE A 422 -9.03 -8.41 15.23
C ILE A 422 -9.85 -9.65 15.59
N PHE A 423 -11.17 -9.60 15.46
CA PHE A 423 -12.07 -10.69 15.84
C PHE A 423 -12.14 -11.83 14.82
N ILE A 424 -11.83 -11.60 13.54
CA ILE A 424 -11.83 -12.63 12.49
C ILE A 424 -10.98 -13.87 12.87
N PRO A 425 -9.70 -13.73 13.29
CA PRO A 425 -8.90 -14.85 13.76
C PRO A 425 -9.54 -15.63 14.91
N PHE A 426 -10.15 -14.94 15.88
CA PHE A 426 -10.82 -15.60 17.01
C PHE A 426 -12.06 -16.37 16.56
N GLY A 427 -12.93 -15.74 15.77
CA GLY A 427 -14.13 -16.39 15.23
C GLY A 427 -13.79 -17.64 14.42
N LEU A 428 -12.77 -17.55 13.55
CA LEU A 428 -12.30 -18.70 12.78
C LEU A 428 -11.66 -19.76 13.67
N PHE A 429 -10.88 -19.39 14.70
CA PHE A 429 -10.34 -20.36 15.65
C PHE A 429 -11.44 -21.21 16.29
N PHE A 430 -12.54 -20.59 16.73
CA PHE A 430 -13.70 -21.32 17.29
C PHE A 430 -14.34 -22.26 16.27
N ILE A 431 -14.59 -21.79 15.04
CA ILE A 431 -15.17 -22.59 13.96
C ILE A 431 -14.26 -23.78 13.62
N LEU A 432 -12.95 -23.54 13.52
CA LEU A 432 -11.96 -24.55 13.14
C LEU A 432 -11.76 -25.63 14.18
N ASN A 433 -11.79 -25.28 15.47
CA ASN A 433 -11.80 -26.27 16.54
C ASN A 433 -13.07 -27.12 16.50
N GLY A 434 -14.22 -26.49 16.19
CA GLY A 434 -15.47 -27.21 15.96
C GLY A 434 -15.40 -28.21 14.80
N ILE A 435 -14.85 -27.78 13.66
CA ILE A 435 -14.65 -28.64 12.48
C ILE A 435 -13.63 -29.74 12.76
N SER A 436 -12.50 -29.45 13.42
CA SER A 436 -11.49 -30.46 13.75
C SER A 436 -12.07 -31.53 14.69
N ALA A 437 -12.83 -31.12 15.70
CA ALA A 437 -13.56 -32.04 16.58
C ALA A 437 -14.62 -32.85 15.81
N PHE A 438 -15.31 -32.24 14.85
CA PHE A 438 -16.22 -32.95 13.95
C PHE A 438 -15.50 -33.99 13.09
N ILE A 439 -14.38 -33.63 12.46
CA ILE A 439 -13.53 -34.53 11.65
C ILE A 439 -13.02 -35.70 12.50
N ASP A 440 -12.57 -35.45 13.73
CA ASP A 440 -12.11 -36.51 14.63
C ASP A 440 -13.24 -37.45 15.06
N ARG A 441 -14.46 -36.91 15.29
CA ARG A 441 -15.66 -37.74 15.53
C ARG A 441 -15.98 -38.59 14.30
N TRP A 442 -15.93 -37.99 13.11
CA TRP A 442 -16.13 -38.69 11.84
C TRP A 442 -15.11 -39.81 11.62
N ARG A 443 -13.83 -39.55 11.92
CA ARG A 443 -12.76 -40.55 11.89
C ARG A 443 -13.06 -41.71 12.83
N LYS A 444 -13.42 -41.43 14.08
CA LYS A 444 -13.76 -42.46 15.07
C LYS A 444 -14.93 -43.32 14.59
N ASN A 445 -15.96 -42.70 14.01
CA ASN A 445 -17.12 -43.38 13.46
C ASN A 445 -16.77 -44.23 12.22
N LEU A 446 -15.88 -43.75 11.34
CA LEU A 446 -15.39 -44.52 10.20
C LEU A 446 -14.67 -45.80 10.65
N ILE A 447 -13.87 -45.73 11.73
CA ILE A 447 -13.16 -46.90 12.26
C ILE A 447 -14.11 -47.87 12.95
N SER A 448 -15.11 -47.37 13.70
CA SER A 448 -15.97 -48.21 14.55
C SER A 448 -17.26 -48.71 13.89
N LYS A 449 -17.81 -48.02 12.87
CA LYS A 449 -19.17 -48.28 12.35
C LYS A 449 -19.29 -48.38 10.83
N SER A 450 -18.19 -48.29 10.08
CA SER A 450 -18.26 -48.26 8.61
C SER A 450 -18.31 -49.65 7.97
N THR A 451 -19.26 -49.86 7.04
CA THR A 451 -19.37 -51.03 6.14
C THR A 451 -18.46 -50.92 4.90
N ILE A 452 -17.66 -49.85 4.80
CA ILE A 452 -16.72 -49.63 3.70
C ILE A 452 -15.56 -50.63 3.77
N ASP A 453 -15.10 -51.05 2.60
CA ASP A 453 -13.98 -51.95 2.40
C ASP A 453 -12.72 -51.56 3.21
N TYR A 454 -12.02 -52.55 3.80
CA TYR A 454 -10.98 -52.30 4.80
C TYR A 454 -9.83 -51.42 4.27
N ARG A 455 -9.44 -51.61 3.00
CA ARG A 455 -8.35 -50.86 2.35
C ARG A 455 -8.70 -49.39 2.11
N THR A 456 -9.90 -49.10 1.62
CA THR A 456 -10.35 -47.72 1.37
C THR A 456 -10.57 -46.98 2.68
N ARG A 457 -11.14 -47.65 3.70
CA ARG A 457 -11.26 -47.11 5.06
C ARG A 457 -9.91 -46.71 5.65
N THR A 458 -8.93 -47.60 5.59
CA THR A 458 -7.59 -47.34 6.16
C THR A 458 -6.88 -46.20 5.43
N ASN A 459 -6.98 -46.15 4.10
CA ASN A 459 -6.41 -45.05 3.31
C ASN A 459 -7.07 -43.71 3.63
N LEU A 460 -8.40 -43.66 3.77
CA LEU A 460 -9.13 -42.44 4.15
C LEU A 460 -8.73 -41.96 5.54
N VAL A 461 -8.64 -42.86 6.52
CA VAL A 461 -8.21 -42.52 7.89
C VAL A 461 -6.79 -41.97 7.91
N ILE A 462 -5.87 -42.58 7.14
CA ILE A 462 -4.49 -42.09 7.01
C ILE A 462 -4.47 -40.70 6.37
N TRP A 463 -5.29 -40.48 5.34
CA TRP A 463 -5.37 -39.19 4.65
C TRP A 463 -5.96 -38.09 5.53
N LEU A 464 -7.06 -38.38 6.23
CA LEU A 464 -7.68 -37.49 7.23
C LEU A 464 -6.70 -37.14 8.36
N ASN A 465 -5.95 -38.11 8.89
CA ASN A 465 -4.94 -37.84 9.92
C ASN A 465 -3.78 -36.97 9.41
N ARG A 466 -3.41 -37.10 8.13
CA ARG A 466 -2.37 -36.26 7.53
C ARG A 466 -2.85 -34.83 7.28
N LEU A 467 -4.11 -34.63 6.91
CA LEU A 467 -4.66 -33.32 6.58
C LEU A 467 -5.20 -32.53 7.76
N ASN A 468 -5.75 -33.18 8.80
CA ASN A 468 -6.34 -32.49 9.95
C ASN A 468 -5.41 -31.41 10.57
N PRO A 469 -4.08 -31.63 10.71
CA PRO A 469 -3.19 -30.60 11.22
C PRO A 469 -3.04 -29.36 10.31
N TYR A 470 -3.25 -29.48 9.00
CA TYR A 470 -3.12 -28.37 8.06
C TYR A 470 -4.37 -27.51 7.99
N PHE A 471 -5.54 -28.09 8.27
CA PHE A 471 -6.82 -27.41 8.10
C PHE A 471 -6.92 -26.10 8.90
N PRO A 472 -6.57 -26.03 10.20
CA PRO A 472 -6.57 -24.77 10.93
C PRO A 472 -5.59 -23.74 10.36
N LEU A 473 -4.44 -24.17 9.86
CA LEU A 473 -3.41 -23.27 9.33
C LEU A 473 -3.84 -22.66 7.98
N VAL A 474 -4.42 -23.47 7.10
CA VAL A 474 -4.93 -23.00 5.80
C VAL A 474 -6.12 -22.06 6.00
N ALA A 475 -7.02 -22.36 6.93
CA ALA A 475 -8.12 -21.47 7.24
C ALA A 475 -7.66 -20.15 7.88
N MET A 476 -6.59 -20.15 8.69
CA MET A 476 -5.96 -18.91 9.16
C MET A 476 -5.32 -18.10 8.03
N LEU A 477 -4.75 -18.74 6.99
CA LEU A 477 -4.30 -18.02 5.80
C LEU A 477 -5.46 -17.37 5.02
N LEU A 478 -6.60 -18.05 4.93
CA LEU A 478 -7.81 -17.46 4.34
C LEU A 478 -8.32 -16.29 5.20
N ALA A 479 -8.24 -16.42 6.53
CA ALA A 479 -8.56 -15.35 7.48
C ALA A 479 -7.72 -14.11 7.23
N THR A 480 -6.40 -14.27 7.09
CA THR A 480 -5.48 -13.16 6.87
C THR A 480 -5.72 -12.51 5.52
N LYS A 481 -6.02 -13.29 4.46
CA LYS A 481 -6.39 -12.74 3.15
C LYS A 481 -7.70 -11.95 3.18
N LEU A 482 -8.69 -12.43 3.93
CA LEU A 482 -9.95 -11.70 4.11
C LEU A 482 -9.73 -10.42 4.93
N ALA A 483 -8.91 -10.49 5.98
CA ALA A 483 -8.50 -9.32 6.75
C ALA A 483 -7.74 -8.30 5.88
N ASP A 484 -6.84 -8.74 5.00
CA ASP A 484 -6.13 -7.89 4.03
C ASP A 484 -7.10 -7.11 3.16
N GLN A 485 -8.05 -7.81 2.53
CA GLN A 485 -9.06 -7.19 1.65
C GLN A 485 -9.95 -6.19 2.38
N ILE A 486 -10.28 -6.45 3.65
CA ILE A 486 -11.06 -5.52 4.48
C ILE A 486 -10.21 -4.30 4.83
N LEU A 487 -8.94 -4.50 5.22
CA LEU A 487 -8.02 -3.42 5.55
C LEU A 487 -7.77 -2.51 4.34
N GLN A 488 -7.49 -3.07 3.16
CA GLN A 488 -7.23 -2.32 1.92
C GLN A 488 -8.38 -1.40 1.51
N LYS A 489 -9.63 -1.76 1.84
CA LYS A 489 -10.82 -0.93 1.57
C LYS A 489 -11.12 0.09 2.68
N SER A 490 -10.32 0.11 3.73
CA SER A 490 -10.49 1.00 4.87
C SER A 490 -9.34 1.98 4.97
N ASP A 491 -9.53 3.05 5.75
CA ASP A 491 -8.44 3.99 6.05
C ASP A 491 -7.32 3.40 6.91
N LEU A 492 -7.46 2.13 7.30
CA LEU A 492 -6.49 1.32 8.00
C LEU A 492 -5.69 0.42 7.05
N ALA A 493 -5.74 0.66 5.74
CA ALA A 493 -5.01 -0.12 4.73
C ALA A 493 -3.54 -0.33 5.07
N GLU A 494 -2.93 0.60 5.80
CA GLU A 494 -1.51 0.53 6.15
C GLU A 494 -1.22 -0.39 7.35
N LEU A 495 -2.22 -0.68 8.20
CA LEU A 495 -2.12 -1.82 9.12
C LEU A 495 -2.04 -3.15 8.37
N GLY A 496 -2.43 -3.15 7.09
CA GLY A 496 -2.15 -4.22 6.13
C GLY A 496 -0.67 -4.60 6.09
N PHE A 497 0.26 -3.70 6.46
CA PHE A 497 1.68 -4.00 6.63
C PHE A 497 1.95 -5.22 7.53
N PHE A 498 1.15 -5.44 8.58
CA PHE A 498 1.35 -6.60 9.47
C PHE A 498 0.84 -7.92 8.89
N VAL A 499 -0.07 -7.86 7.91
CA VAL A 499 -0.74 -9.04 7.36
C VAL A 499 0.23 -9.98 6.62
N PRO A 500 1.13 -9.50 5.73
CA PRO A 500 2.15 -10.35 5.13
C PRO A 500 3.00 -11.12 6.15
N TYR A 501 3.35 -10.52 7.29
CA TYR A 501 4.11 -11.22 8.34
C TYR A 501 3.29 -12.31 9.03
N LEU A 502 1.99 -12.10 9.24
CA LEU A 502 1.08 -13.14 9.73
C LEU A 502 0.95 -14.28 8.71
N GLU A 503 0.81 -13.96 7.43
CA GLU A 503 0.79 -14.96 6.35
C GLU A 503 2.07 -15.77 6.34
N LEU A 504 3.22 -15.09 6.38
CA LEU A 504 4.55 -15.68 6.42
C LEU A 504 4.70 -16.63 7.62
N TYR A 505 4.16 -16.27 8.79
CA TYR A 505 4.13 -17.16 9.95
C TYR A 505 3.27 -18.42 9.77
N PHE A 506 2.09 -18.31 9.14
CA PHE A 506 1.25 -19.48 8.87
C PHE A 506 1.87 -20.37 7.79
N PHE A 507 2.42 -19.78 6.72
CA PHE A 507 3.21 -20.50 5.72
C PHE A 507 4.42 -21.20 6.37
N TYR A 508 5.13 -20.53 7.29
CA TYR A 508 6.22 -21.13 8.08
C TYR A 508 5.76 -22.41 8.79
N ARG A 509 4.61 -22.37 9.47
CA ARG A 509 4.08 -23.56 10.17
C ARG A 509 3.67 -24.67 9.22
N ILE A 510 3.03 -24.35 8.10
CA ILE A 510 2.64 -25.32 7.07
C ILE A 510 3.87 -25.97 6.46
N PHE A 511 4.82 -25.16 6.02
CA PHE A 511 6.04 -25.61 5.37
C PHE A 511 6.89 -26.46 6.30
N ARG A 512 7.07 -26.06 7.57
CA ARG A 512 7.79 -26.87 8.58
C ARG A 512 7.17 -28.27 8.74
N ARG A 513 5.84 -28.35 8.82
CA ARG A 513 5.13 -29.63 8.93
C ARG A 513 5.28 -30.47 7.66
N ALA A 514 5.09 -29.86 6.49
CA ALA A 514 5.24 -30.54 5.19
C ALA A 514 6.67 -31.05 4.99
N LEU A 515 7.68 -30.24 5.30
CA LEU A 515 9.08 -30.60 5.19
C LEU A 515 9.47 -31.72 6.16
N SER A 516 9.00 -31.66 7.41
CA SER A 516 9.21 -32.74 8.39
C SER A 516 8.58 -34.06 7.93
N GLN A 517 7.38 -34.02 7.36
CA GLN A 517 6.72 -35.21 6.80
C GLN A 517 7.48 -35.75 5.57
N GLY A 518 7.91 -34.87 4.66
CA GLY A 518 8.68 -35.25 3.48
C GLY A 518 10.02 -35.91 3.83
N LEU A 519 10.80 -35.28 4.72
CA LEU A 519 12.06 -35.82 5.22
C LEU A 519 11.86 -37.15 5.98
N SER A 520 10.76 -37.29 6.73
CA SER A 520 10.42 -38.55 7.40
C SER A 520 10.18 -39.68 6.40
N VAL A 521 9.48 -39.40 5.29
CA VAL A 521 9.24 -40.39 4.23
C VAL A 521 10.53 -40.82 3.53
N LEU A 522 11.50 -39.90 3.41
CA LEU A 522 12.81 -40.15 2.78
C LEU A 522 13.74 -40.97 3.68
N PHE A 523 13.88 -40.60 4.95
CA PHE A 523 14.94 -41.11 5.83
C PHE A 523 14.50 -42.14 6.87
N ILE A 524 13.21 -42.22 7.20
CA ILE A 524 12.68 -43.14 8.21
C ILE A 524 12.04 -44.35 7.51
N ARG A 525 12.88 -45.28 7.02
CA ARG A 525 12.43 -46.58 6.47
C ARG A 525 13.34 -47.73 6.92
N GLY A 526 12.76 -48.72 7.59
CA GLY A 526 13.32 -50.07 7.75
C GLY A 526 14.07 -50.37 9.05
N ASP A 527 14.22 -49.42 9.98
CA ASP A 527 14.95 -49.66 11.24
C ASP A 527 14.21 -49.06 12.43
N LEU A 528 13.60 -49.93 13.25
CA LEU A 528 12.79 -49.56 14.41
C LEU A 528 13.65 -49.09 15.60
N SER A 529 14.90 -49.54 15.67
CA SER A 529 15.80 -49.29 16.81
C SER A 529 16.27 -47.83 16.88
N ALA A 530 16.48 -47.18 15.73
CA ALA A 530 16.92 -45.79 15.61
C ALA A 530 15.79 -44.79 15.28
N LEU A 531 14.52 -45.22 15.30
CA LEU A 531 13.40 -44.45 14.77
C LEU A 531 13.18 -43.12 15.51
N LYS A 532 13.27 -43.13 16.84
CA LYS A 532 13.08 -41.93 17.68
C LYS A 532 14.18 -40.88 17.43
N GLN A 533 15.45 -41.30 17.36
CA GLN A 533 16.58 -40.40 17.12
C GLN A 533 16.52 -39.79 15.71
N LYS A 534 16.20 -40.61 14.69
CA LYS A 534 15.99 -40.12 13.31
C LYS A 534 14.83 -39.14 13.22
N GLN A 535 13.73 -39.39 13.93
CA GLN A 535 12.57 -38.49 13.95
C GLN A 535 12.89 -37.11 14.57
N VAL A 536 13.63 -37.08 15.68
CA VAL A 536 14.11 -35.81 16.28
C VAL A 536 15.02 -35.07 15.30
N ARG A 537 15.98 -35.77 14.68
CA ARG A 537 16.91 -35.18 13.71
C ARG A 537 16.19 -34.61 12.47
N VAL A 538 15.15 -35.29 11.99
CA VAL A 538 14.28 -34.81 10.92
C VAL A 538 13.54 -33.54 11.34
N GLN A 539 12.96 -33.50 12.55
CA GLN A 539 12.28 -32.32 13.06
C GLN A 539 13.22 -31.13 13.22
N ASP A 540 14.44 -31.35 13.73
CA ASP A 540 15.45 -30.31 13.88
C ASP A 540 15.89 -29.76 12.51
N THR A 541 16.16 -30.64 11.56
CA THR A 541 16.54 -30.25 10.19
C THR A 541 15.43 -29.47 9.51
N ALA A 542 14.19 -29.95 9.59
CA ALA A 542 13.03 -29.24 9.06
C ALA A 542 12.87 -27.86 9.72
N THR A 543 13.09 -27.77 11.03
CA THR A 543 13.02 -26.51 11.77
C THR A 543 14.11 -25.53 11.34
N LYS A 544 15.35 -25.99 11.16
CA LYS A 544 16.48 -25.16 10.71
C LYS A 544 16.26 -24.63 9.30
N ILE A 545 15.93 -25.50 8.34
CA ILE A 545 15.65 -25.12 6.95
C ILE A 545 14.50 -24.10 6.91
N THR A 546 13.40 -24.41 7.59
CA THR A 546 12.24 -23.52 7.57
C THR A 546 12.52 -22.19 8.25
N ARG A 547 13.26 -22.18 9.37
CA ARG A 547 13.64 -20.92 10.04
C ARG A 547 14.51 -20.05 9.15
N LEU A 548 15.51 -20.63 8.48
CA LEU A 548 16.36 -19.87 7.57
C LEU A 548 15.53 -19.27 6.44
N PHE A 549 14.81 -20.11 5.69
CA PHE A 549 14.03 -19.69 4.52
C PHE A 549 13.02 -18.59 4.86
N PHE A 550 12.29 -18.73 5.98
CA PHE A 550 11.31 -17.73 6.39
C PHE A 550 11.94 -16.50 7.07
N ALA A 551 13.11 -16.62 7.69
CA ALA A 551 13.86 -15.45 8.15
C ALA A 551 14.37 -14.63 6.96
N GLU A 552 14.86 -15.29 5.91
CA GLU A 552 15.27 -14.65 4.66
C GLU A 552 14.11 -13.98 3.94
N LEU A 553 12.97 -14.66 3.82
CA LEU A 553 11.74 -14.05 3.29
C LEU A 553 11.30 -12.85 4.13
N ALA A 554 11.35 -12.95 5.47
CA ALA A 554 11.00 -11.83 6.35
C ALA A 554 11.97 -10.66 6.19
N ILE A 555 13.27 -10.92 6.01
CA ILE A 555 14.28 -9.91 5.71
C ILE A 555 13.99 -9.26 4.35
N LEU A 556 13.64 -10.04 3.32
CA LEU A 556 13.29 -9.51 1.99
C LEU A 556 12.03 -8.66 2.02
N TYR A 557 10.99 -9.10 2.71
CA TYR A 557 9.79 -8.29 2.93
C TYR A 557 10.11 -7.02 3.71
N LEU A 558 10.93 -7.11 4.76
CA LEU A 558 11.33 -5.94 5.53
C LEU A 558 12.16 -4.96 4.69
N THR A 559 13.07 -5.43 3.83
CA THR A 559 13.84 -4.55 2.95
C THR A 559 12.97 -3.98 1.83
N GLU A 560 12.03 -4.75 1.31
CA GLU A 560 11.00 -4.28 0.38
C GLU A 560 10.15 -3.19 1.02
N ASP A 561 9.67 -3.33 2.24
CA ASP A 561 8.85 -2.30 2.86
C ASP A 561 9.71 -1.08 3.31
N ALA A 562 10.88 -1.34 3.90
CA ALA A 562 11.73 -0.30 4.45
C ALA A 562 12.46 0.52 3.39
N VAL A 563 12.78 -0.07 2.24
CA VAL A 563 13.59 0.58 1.20
C VAL A 563 12.89 0.61 -0.16
N ARG A 564 11.74 -0.06 -0.33
CA ARG A 564 11.11 -0.41 -1.62
C ARG A 564 11.99 -1.35 -2.43
N GLN A 565 11.49 -1.94 -3.52
CA GLN A 565 12.28 -2.82 -4.39
C GLN A 565 13.33 -2.01 -5.17
N ALA A 566 14.34 -1.50 -4.48
CA ALA A 566 15.41 -0.68 -5.00
C ALA A 566 16.77 -1.38 -4.83
N ILE A 567 17.84 -0.61 -4.63
CA ILE A 567 19.21 -1.12 -4.62
C ILE A 567 19.42 -2.10 -3.46
N MET A 568 19.08 -1.70 -2.22
CA MET A 568 19.24 -2.56 -1.05
C MET A 568 18.54 -3.92 -1.20
N TYR A 569 17.33 -3.94 -1.75
CA TYR A 569 16.58 -5.19 -1.98
C TYR A 569 17.36 -6.16 -2.87
N THR A 570 17.89 -5.69 -4.00
CA THR A 570 18.67 -6.53 -4.92
C THR A 570 19.96 -7.06 -4.30
N LEU A 571 20.65 -6.23 -3.50
CA LEU A 571 21.87 -6.63 -2.79
C LEU A 571 21.56 -7.69 -1.72
N THR A 572 20.53 -7.45 -0.90
CA THR A 572 20.07 -8.40 0.12
C THR A 572 19.65 -9.73 -0.52
N SER A 573 18.92 -9.71 -1.63
CA SER A 573 18.55 -10.91 -2.37
C SER A 573 19.75 -11.71 -2.87
N LYS A 574 20.80 -11.04 -3.39
CA LYS A 574 22.03 -11.72 -3.83
C LYS A 574 22.77 -12.35 -2.65
N ILE A 575 22.88 -11.64 -1.52
CA ILE A 575 23.51 -12.17 -0.30
C ILE A 575 22.76 -13.42 0.18
N ILE A 576 21.42 -13.35 0.26
CA ILE A 576 20.55 -14.47 0.64
C ILE A 576 20.74 -15.67 -0.29
N PHE A 577 20.87 -15.45 -1.61
CA PHE A 577 21.13 -16.52 -2.57
C PHE A 577 22.43 -17.28 -2.27
N TYR A 578 23.54 -16.56 -2.05
CA TYR A 578 24.83 -17.20 -1.73
C TYR A 578 24.82 -17.90 -0.37
N VAL A 579 24.17 -17.31 0.64
CA VAL A 579 23.99 -17.92 1.97
C VAL A 579 23.21 -19.24 1.85
N ASN A 580 22.15 -19.27 1.04
CA ASN A 580 21.36 -20.48 0.79
C ASN A 580 22.18 -21.61 0.15
N ILE A 581 23.06 -21.31 -0.82
CA ILE A 581 23.94 -22.32 -1.43
C ILE A 581 24.82 -22.97 -0.36
N ILE A 582 25.48 -22.15 0.47
CA ILE A 582 26.36 -22.62 1.56
C ILE A 582 25.56 -23.46 2.57
N PHE A 583 24.36 -22.99 2.94
CA PHE A 583 23.51 -23.69 3.89
C PHE A 583 23.00 -25.03 3.38
N ILE A 584 22.58 -25.12 2.11
CA ILE A 584 22.14 -26.37 1.47
C ILE A 584 23.28 -27.39 1.50
N ILE A 585 24.49 -26.99 1.12
CA ILE A 585 25.69 -27.83 1.18
C ILE A 585 25.91 -28.31 2.62
N TYR A 586 25.84 -27.41 3.61
CA TYR A 586 26.01 -27.74 5.02
C TYR A 586 24.99 -28.78 5.51
N ILE A 587 23.69 -28.56 5.26
CA ILE A 587 22.62 -29.45 5.71
C ILE A 587 22.73 -30.82 5.06
N LEU A 588 22.95 -30.90 3.75
CA LEU A 588 23.04 -32.18 3.05
C LEU A 588 24.24 -33.00 3.52
N ASN A 589 25.35 -32.35 3.87
CA ASN A 589 26.51 -33.03 4.43
C ASN A 589 26.28 -33.61 5.82
N GLN A 590 25.37 -33.04 6.62
CA GLN A 590 24.95 -33.68 7.87
C GLN A 590 24.23 -35.02 7.63
N TRP A 591 23.50 -35.13 6.52
CA TRP A 591 22.74 -36.32 6.13
C TRP A 591 23.51 -37.24 5.16
N LYS A 592 24.83 -37.09 5.04
CA LYS A 592 25.64 -37.80 4.03
C LYS A 592 25.45 -39.32 4.03
N VAL A 593 25.36 -39.94 5.21
CA VAL A 593 25.26 -41.40 5.37
C VAL A 593 23.88 -41.87 4.90
N GLU A 594 22.84 -41.15 5.29
CA GLU A 594 21.48 -41.45 4.90
C GLU A 594 21.24 -41.21 3.40
N ILE A 595 21.81 -40.14 2.84
CA ILE A 595 21.76 -39.85 1.39
C ILE A 595 22.48 -40.94 0.61
N GLN A 596 23.66 -41.39 1.05
CA GLN A 596 24.36 -42.52 0.43
C GLN A 596 23.47 -43.78 0.44
N SER A 597 22.89 -44.12 1.60
CA SER A 597 22.01 -45.29 1.72
C SER A 597 20.76 -45.21 0.84
N LEU A 598 20.23 -44.00 0.64
CA LEU A 598 19.10 -43.74 -0.24
C LEU A 598 19.51 -43.89 -1.72
N ALA A 599 20.64 -43.31 -2.09
CA ALA A 599 21.19 -43.35 -3.44
C ALA A 599 21.50 -44.79 -3.86
N GLU A 600 22.14 -45.58 -2.99
CA GLU A 600 22.40 -47.02 -3.19
C GLU A 600 21.11 -47.84 -3.36
N ARG A 601 19.99 -47.40 -2.80
CA ARG A 601 18.71 -48.12 -2.93
C ARG A 601 17.99 -47.79 -4.23
N VAL A 602 17.98 -46.51 -4.60
CA VAL A 602 17.09 -45.97 -5.63
C VAL A 602 17.75 -45.92 -7.01
N LEU A 603 19.06 -45.69 -7.07
CA LEU A 603 19.78 -45.50 -8.33
C LEU A 603 20.22 -46.84 -8.96
N PRO A 604 20.36 -46.88 -10.30
CA PRO A 604 20.81 -48.07 -11.03
C PRO A 604 22.23 -48.50 -10.64
N LYS A 605 22.54 -49.79 -10.82
CA LYS A 605 23.81 -50.42 -10.37
C LYS A 605 25.07 -49.68 -10.85
N VAL A 606 25.06 -49.13 -12.06
CA VAL A 606 26.17 -48.35 -12.64
C VAL A 606 26.46 -47.11 -11.79
N ALA A 607 25.43 -46.36 -11.39
CA ALA A 607 25.58 -45.17 -10.55
C ALA A 607 26.12 -45.52 -9.15
N LYS A 608 25.79 -46.69 -8.60
CA LYS A 608 26.25 -47.12 -7.27
C LYS A 608 27.77 -47.23 -7.18
N GLN A 609 28.43 -47.70 -8.24
CA GLN A 609 29.90 -47.82 -8.28
C GLN A 609 30.58 -46.44 -8.19
N TYR A 610 30.06 -45.45 -8.90
CA TYR A 610 30.57 -44.08 -8.84
C TYR A 610 30.28 -43.38 -7.50
N ILE A 611 29.12 -43.65 -6.90
CA ILE A 611 28.73 -43.07 -5.59
C ILE A 611 29.73 -43.47 -4.50
N HIS A 612 30.14 -44.74 -4.43
CA HIS A 612 31.09 -45.18 -3.42
C HIS A 612 32.46 -44.46 -3.54
N SER A 613 32.90 -44.20 -4.78
CA SER A 613 34.11 -43.41 -5.05
C SER A 613 33.95 -41.95 -4.59
N ILE A 614 32.80 -41.32 -4.84
CA ILE A 614 32.53 -39.92 -4.47
C ILE A 614 32.52 -39.71 -2.95
N TYR A 615 31.91 -40.62 -2.19
CA TYR A 615 31.82 -40.49 -0.72
C TYR A 615 33.11 -40.80 0.04
N SER A 616 34.10 -41.42 -0.61
CA SER A 616 35.43 -41.67 -0.02
C SER A 616 36.39 -40.47 -0.13
N HIS A 617 36.06 -39.47 -0.95
CA HIS A 617 36.94 -38.34 -1.25
C HIS A 617 36.51 -37.02 -0.58
N LYS A 618 37.45 -36.06 -0.48
CA LYS A 618 37.18 -34.70 0.04
C LYS A 618 36.15 -33.92 -0.78
N TYR A 619 35.92 -34.31 -2.04
CA TYR A 619 34.90 -33.71 -2.92
C TYR A 619 33.45 -34.10 -2.56
N SER A 620 33.26 -35.03 -1.61
CA SER A 620 31.94 -35.40 -1.10
C SER A 620 31.12 -34.18 -0.65
N TYR A 621 31.76 -33.14 -0.10
CA TYR A 621 31.06 -31.93 0.33
C TYR A 621 30.31 -31.20 -0.79
N ILE A 622 30.88 -31.15 -2.01
CA ILE A 622 30.32 -30.41 -3.16
C ILE A 622 29.39 -31.30 -4.00
N LEU A 623 29.68 -32.61 -4.09
CA LEU A 623 28.93 -33.54 -4.94
C LEU A 623 27.69 -34.15 -4.26
N ASN A 624 27.63 -34.16 -2.92
CA ASN A 624 26.50 -34.71 -2.17
C ASN A 624 25.13 -34.06 -2.52
N PRO A 625 25.02 -32.74 -2.78
CA PRO A 625 23.80 -32.14 -3.33
C PRO A 625 23.35 -32.73 -4.66
N VAL A 626 24.27 -32.98 -5.58
CA VAL A 626 23.94 -33.57 -6.89
C VAL A 626 23.42 -35.00 -6.71
N VAL A 627 24.08 -35.80 -5.86
CA VAL A 627 23.66 -37.16 -5.55
C VAL A 627 22.28 -37.17 -4.90
N PHE A 628 22.01 -36.26 -3.95
CA PHE A 628 20.71 -36.13 -3.32
C PHE A 628 19.61 -35.78 -4.33
N ILE A 629 19.85 -34.81 -5.21
CA ILE A 629 18.88 -34.40 -6.25
C ILE A 629 18.55 -35.60 -7.16
N LEU A 630 19.56 -36.33 -7.62
CA LEU A 630 19.36 -37.52 -8.46
C LEU A 630 18.58 -38.62 -7.74
N ALA A 631 18.94 -38.92 -6.49
CA ALA A 631 18.25 -39.93 -5.69
C ALA A 631 16.79 -39.52 -5.39
N ALA A 632 16.54 -38.26 -5.06
CA ALA A 632 15.21 -37.71 -4.80
C ALA A 632 14.34 -37.68 -6.07
N ALA A 633 14.90 -37.30 -7.21
CA ALA A 633 14.22 -37.30 -8.51
C ALA A 633 13.79 -38.72 -8.90
N GLN A 634 14.71 -39.69 -8.82
CA GLN A 634 14.41 -41.08 -9.14
C GLN A 634 13.36 -41.69 -8.19
N LEU A 635 13.43 -41.35 -6.89
CA LEU A 635 12.40 -41.79 -5.94
C LEU A 635 11.04 -41.17 -6.26
N SER A 636 11.01 -39.89 -6.64
CA SER A 636 9.79 -39.19 -7.04
C SER A 636 9.16 -39.82 -8.27
N ILE A 637 9.98 -40.18 -9.28
CA ILE A 637 9.54 -40.93 -10.47
C ILE A 637 8.93 -42.28 -10.07
N GLN A 638 9.57 -43.02 -9.15
CA GLN A 638 9.02 -44.30 -8.68
C GLN A 638 7.67 -44.14 -7.95
N ILE A 639 7.53 -43.11 -7.11
CA ILE A 639 6.28 -42.82 -6.41
C ILE A 639 5.20 -42.43 -7.42
N LEU A 640 5.53 -41.55 -8.35
CA LEU A 640 4.63 -41.07 -9.41
C LEU A 640 4.19 -42.24 -10.31
N TYR A 641 5.11 -43.13 -10.70
CA TYR A 641 4.80 -44.34 -11.45
C TYR A 641 3.86 -45.28 -10.68
N LYS A 642 4.13 -45.52 -9.37
CA LYS A 642 3.24 -46.34 -8.51
C LYS A 642 1.86 -45.73 -8.31
N TRP A 643 1.76 -44.40 -8.35
CA TRP A 643 0.49 -43.69 -8.25
C TRP A 643 -0.25 -43.74 -9.58
N LEU A 644 0.43 -43.42 -10.68
CA LEU A 644 -0.09 -43.48 -12.04
C LEU A 644 -0.56 -44.87 -12.45
N SER A 645 0.15 -45.94 -12.04
CA SER A 645 -0.23 -47.32 -12.34
C SER A 645 -1.56 -47.76 -11.72
N ARG A 646 -2.11 -46.98 -10.77
CA ARG A 646 -3.45 -47.23 -10.22
C ARG A 646 -4.55 -46.79 -11.18
N PHE A 647 -4.28 -45.85 -12.09
CA PHE A 647 -5.25 -45.38 -13.08
C PHE A 647 -5.32 -46.34 -14.28
N ASP A 648 -6.53 -46.65 -14.73
CA ASP A 648 -6.75 -47.64 -15.78
C ASP A 648 -6.17 -47.21 -17.14
N PHE A 649 -6.10 -45.91 -17.40
CA PHE A 649 -5.43 -45.38 -18.59
C PHE A 649 -3.95 -45.80 -18.67
N MET A 650 -3.21 -45.68 -17.57
CA MET A 650 -1.79 -46.05 -17.54
C MET A 650 -1.58 -47.56 -17.59
N LYS A 651 -2.52 -48.36 -17.04
CA LYS A 651 -2.49 -49.81 -17.20
C LYS A 651 -2.63 -50.19 -18.68
N ARG A 652 -3.60 -49.59 -19.39
CA ARG A 652 -3.79 -49.80 -20.84
C ARG A 652 -2.56 -49.38 -21.63
N PHE A 653 -2.04 -48.19 -21.38
CA PHE A 653 -0.84 -47.69 -22.04
C PHE A 653 0.39 -48.57 -21.76
N SER A 654 0.57 -49.04 -20.52
CA SER A 654 1.66 -49.96 -20.18
C SER A 654 1.51 -51.32 -20.85
N ALA A 655 0.28 -51.84 -20.94
CA ALA A 655 0.00 -53.12 -21.59
C ALA A 655 0.24 -53.02 -23.10
N GLU A 656 -0.11 -51.90 -23.72
CA GLU A 656 0.11 -51.63 -25.13
C GLU A 656 1.60 -51.43 -25.45
N LEU A 657 2.35 -50.71 -24.60
CA LEU A 657 3.82 -50.64 -24.70
C LEU A 657 4.49 -52.00 -24.50
N PHE A 658 4.00 -52.82 -23.56
CA PHE A 658 4.53 -54.15 -23.33
C PHE A 658 4.23 -55.08 -24.50
N ARG A 659 3.01 -54.99 -25.04
CA ARG A 659 2.60 -55.68 -26.27
C ARG A 659 3.49 -55.26 -27.44
N LYS A 660 3.73 -53.97 -27.64
CA LYS A 660 4.63 -53.46 -28.69
C LYS A 660 6.08 -53.94 -28.50
N LYS A 661 6.59 -53.94 -27.27
CA LYS A 661 7.94 -54.47 -26.99
C LYS A 661 8.05 -55.98 -27.18
N LEU A 662 6.99 -56.73 -26.85
CA LEU A 662 6.93 -58.16 -27.14
C LEU A 662 6.86 -58.39 -28.64
N GLU A 663 6.03 -57.64 -29.37
CA GLU A 663 5.92 -57.67 -30.82
C GLU A 663 7.28 -57.33 -31.46
N ASP A 664 7.96 -56.26 -31.04
CA ASP A 664 9.30 -55.87 -31.51
C ASP A 664 10.38 -56.91 -31.16
N HIS A 665 10.32 -57.58 -30.00
CA HIS A 665 11.24 -58.68 -29.67
C HIS A 665 10.92 -59.97 -30.44
N THR A 666 9.64 -60.24 -30.75
CA THR A 666 9.26 -61.37 -31.61
C THR A 666 9.57 -61.12 -33.08
N LEU A 667 9.48 -59.87 -33.54
CA LEU A 667 9.81 -59.47 -34.92
C LEU A 667 11.32 -59.29 -35.11
N GLY A 668 12.04 -58.78 -34.09
CA GLY A 668 13.51 -58.73 -34.07
C GLY A 668 14.18 -60.09 -33.86
N GLY A 669 13.49 -61.05 -33.25
CA GLY A 669 13.92 -62.45 -33.13
C GLY A 669 13.64 -63.31 -34.37
N GLN A 670 12.90 -62.79 -35.36
CA GLN A 670 12.63 -63.50 -36.61
C GLN A 670 13.74 -63.35 -37.67
N SER A 671 14.75 -62.51 -37.42
CA SER A 671 15.90 -62.35 -38.34
C SER A 671 17.10 -63.25 -38.04
N GLU A 672 17.08 -64.02 -36.95
CA GLU A 672 17.90 -65.22 -36.80
C GLU A 672 16.99 -66.38 -36.39
N ALA A 673 16.29 -66.95 -37.37
CA ALA A 673 15.87 -68.34 -37.29
C ALA A 673 17.13 -69.22 -37.27
N ARG A 674 17.83 -69.26 -36.13
CA ARG A 674 18.53 -70.49 -35.77
C ARG A 674 17.43 -71.51 -35.59
N ASP A 675 17.46 -72.55 -36.42
CA ASP A 675 16.72 -73.78 -36.23
C ASP A 675 16.91 -74.24 -34.78
N PHE A 676 16.02 -73.80 -33.90
CA PHE A 676 15.94 -74.30 -32.55
C PHE A 676 15.14 -75.59 -32.66
N THR A 677 15.80 -76.63 -33.16
CA THR A 677 15.32 -77.99 -33.00
C THR A 677 15.24 -78.22 -31.49
N LEU A 678 14.02 -78.30 -30.97
CA LEU A 678 13.76 -78.68 -29.58
C LEU A 678 14.62 -79.92 -29.28
N PRO A 679 15.47 -79.89 -28.23
CA PRO A 679 16.30 -81.03 -27.88
C PRO A 679 15.44 -82.28 -27.80
N ASP A 680 15.87 -83.38 -28.43
CA ASP A 680 15.01 -84.57 -28.57
C ASP A 680 14.54 -85.11 -27.21
N ASN A 681 15.35 -84.90 -26.16
CA ASN A 681 15.02 -85.17 -24.76
C ASN A 681 13.73 -84.48 -24.30
N TYR A 682 13.44 -83.27 -24.79
CA TYR A 682 12.21 -82.53 -24.47
C TYR A 682 11.00 -83.09 -25.21
N LYS A 683 11.16 -83.55 -26.46
CA LYS A 683 10.09 -84.17 -27.25
C LYS A 683 9.65 -85.50 -26.66
N GLU A 684 10.55 -86.24 -26.01
CA GLU A 684 10.21 -87.50 -25.33
C GLU A 684 9.21 -87.31 -24.19
N PHE A 685 9.19 -86.18 -23.48
CA PHE A 685 8.23 -85.92 -22.40
C PHE A 685 6.79 -85.73 -22.88
N PHE A 686 6.57 -85.47 -24.18
CA PHE A 686 5.26 -85.24 -24.78
C PHE A 686 4.84 -86.34 -25.75
N ASN A 687 5.61 -87.45 -25.81
CA ASN A 687 5.29 -88.58 -26.66
C ASN A 687 4.27 -89.48 -25.97
N ILE A 688 3.02 -89.48 -26.46
CA ILE A 688 1.85 -90.15 -25.85
C ILE A 688 2.05 -91.67 -25.67
N SER A 689 2.98 -92.27 -26.41
CA SER A 689 3.28 -93.71 -26.38
C SER A 689 4.38 -94.12 -25.39
N LYS A 690 4.94 -93.20 -24.59
CA LYS A 690 5.89 -93.53 -23.50
C LYS A 690 5.39 -93.01 -22.14
N PRO A 691 5.56 -93.76 -21.04
CA PRO A 691 5.24 -93.28 -19.70
C PRO A 691 6.18 -92.13 -19.30
N VAL A 692 5.62 -91.10 -18.67
CA VAL A 692 6.34 -89.90 -18.21
C VAL A 692 7.37 -90.30 -17.13
N PRO A 693 8.66 -89.91 -17.25
CA PRO A 693 9.69 -90.24 -16.27
C PRO A 693 9.35 -89.73 -14.86
N GLU A 694 9.59 -90.53 -13.81
CA GLU A 694 9.21 -90.23 -12.42
C GLU A 694 9.78 -88.90 -11.87
N GLY A 695 10.87 -88.38 -12.45
CA GLY A 695 11.45 -87.08 -12.08
C GLY A 695 10.75 -85.85 -12.66
N ALA A 696 9.77 -86.01 -13.56
CA ALA A 696 9.05 -84.89 -14.19
C ALA A 696 7.81 -84.43 -13.41
N TRP A 697 7.45 -85.14 -12.34
CA TRP A 697 6.34 -84.76 -11.47
C TRP A 697 6.78 -83.64 -10.51
N VAL A 698 6.22 -82.44 -10.70
CA VAL A 698 6.40 -81.33 -9.75
C VAL A 698 5.59 -81.64 -8.49
N ASN A 699 6.29 -81.97 -7.41
CA ASN A 699 5.70 -82.27 -6.11
C ASN A 699 5.18 -80.96 -5.48
N LEU A 700 3.88 -80.66 -5.67
CA LEU A 700 3.21 -79.44 -5.16
C LEU A 700 3.10 -79.37 -3.62
N SER A 701 3.67 -80.32 -2.88
CA SER A 701 3.54 -80.44 -1.42
C SER A 701 4.62 -79.71 -0.61
N LYS A 702 5.57 -78.99 -1.22
CA LYS A 702 6.67 -78.29 -0.51
C LYS A 702 6.89 -76.83 -0.94
N THR A 703 5.82 -76.07 -1.10
CA THR A 703 5.92 -74.60 -1.11
C THR A 703 5.32 -74.07 0.19
N THR A 704 6.10 -74.13 1.27
CA THR A 704 5.83 -73.33 2.47
C THR A 704 5.95 -71.86 2.09
N LEU A 705 4.80 -71.19 1.98
CA LEU A 705 4.68 -69.75 2.08
C LEU A 705 5.13 -69.35 3.49
N THR A 706 6.33 -68.80 3.62
CA THR A 706 6.71 -67.98 4.78
C THR A 706 6.57 -66.52 4.38
N ASP A 707 5.77 -65.81 5.17
CA ASP A 707 5.44 -64.37 5.12
C ASP A 707 6.65 -63.43 5.04
#